data_AF-A0A2Z5YRX2-F1
#
_entry.id   AF-A0A2Z5YRX2-F1
#
_cell.length_a   1.000
_cell.length_b   1.000
_cell.length_c   1.000
_cell.angle_alpha   90.00
_cell.angle_beta   90.00
_cell.angle_gamma   90.00
#
_symmetry.space_group_name_H-M   'P 1'
#
loop_
_entity.id
_entity.type
_entity.pdbx_description
1 polymer ?
#
loop_
_entity_poly.entity_id
_entity_poly.type
_entity_poly.pdbx_seq_one_letter_code
_entity_poly.pdbx_strand_id
1 'polypeptide(L)'
;MTDPDLISILHISDFHYTQRKAREQGIIVDALIDDLKKLCIGHRKPDLIVFTGDLVQAAGVDPHAEAYDFFIERVSKATGTSDDRIFLTPGNHDLSRAVTEAAADIHREWRGDLGKGDEMALLNRRFEAGEYDGLAKDKFEAFDDLEAYLRGDDHEHSRKMENAFVRVDRVEALNVDIMTFNTALLSTGGSDKFEGDERNLAVPEYAIMEAVKALTPGSLRVFTTHHPLSSLSEASSRYLEDQITQHAHYHLFGHMHDPKPRSVSALRGEVFTDQAGAIFTARKEYYNGYSLITIDRATEHTEVLIRSYYKERNEFAEGTDICEGGKWYKDNEARQHFRKIAAPVDFDKFRSHLGGEFRARLAEEDAAPGGDAELHQRFVEPPMMKTSIIDAKTTDAPAEIQVSVSFDDLVTSSRNAIIYARPEYGRTSLLRELRHRMVRDVDGPEFPRLPVIIDFSQIAQNVNKVLGLVRGSAAPLPEGHDTEGLLKLGHLCVMVDDVHFDDAKRMRLLRDFVKAYPKARYVFSSNWDAVYRFGAKVNPEMPVRFEFIELQELKRRNMRQLISKFEHCDDVEGWLDRLQDQFREINLPFTAANGTILLEIIGSNGKFAPVNRAVLMEQFVETTLEKAAENQSYRATFDFNNKANLLSYVAAWMARENQYVPLREDVRAAMRTCLDEMGLDAPPLDELMDEFLSANPSYSPGAA
;
A
#
# COMPACT_ATOMS: atom_id res chain seq x y z
N MET A 1 -20.95 -0.49 -7.42
CA MET A 1 -20.11 0.39 -6.57
C MET A 1 -20.64 0.26 -5.17
N THR A 2 -20.08 -0.62 -4.36
CA THR A 2 -20.33 -0.63 -2.91
C THR A 2 -19.10 0.01 -2.30
N ASP A 3 -19.25 1.27 -1.88
CA ASP A 3 -18.23 1.99 -1.13
C ASP A 3 -17.93 1.22 0.17
N PRO A 4 -16.75 1.38 0.80
CA PRO A 4 -16.54 0.82 2.13
C PRO A 4 -17.57 1.44 3.09
N ASP A 5 -18.40 0.59 3.71
CA ASP A 5 -19.46 1.06 4.60
C ASP A 5 -18.89 1.75 5.85
N LEU A 6 -17.68 1.37 6.28
CA LEU A 6 -16.97 1.96 7.42
C LEU A 6 -15.76 2.78 6.97
N ILE A 7 -15.68 4.03 7.45
CA ILE A 7 -14.54 4.93 7.27
C ILE A 7 -14.04 5.37 8.65
N SER A 8 -12.75 5.24 8.92
CA SER A 8 -12.13 5.80 10.11
C SER A 8 -11.22 7.00 9.80
N ILE A 9 -11.31 8.03 10.62
CA ILE A 9 -10.51 9.25 10.52
C ILE A 9 -9.75 9.42 11.82
N LEU A 10 -8.41 9.41 11.76
CA LEU A 10 -7.58 9.86 12.87
C LEU A 10 -7.53 11.39 12.82
N HIS A 11 -8.16 12.04 13.79
CA HIS A 11 -8.21 13.48 13.93
C HIS A 11 -7.22 13.94 15.00
N ILE A 12 -6.18 14.63 14.55
CA ILE A 12 -5.07 15.13 15.38
C ILE A 12 -4.87 16.62 15.09
N SER A 13 -4.30 17.36 16.03
CA SER A 13 -4.07 18.79 15.85
C SER A 13 -2.93 19.27 16.73
N ASP A 14 -2.38 20.44 16.43
CA ASP A 14 -1.54 21.25 17.31
C ASP A 14 -0.40 20.45 17.96
N PHE A 15 0.72 20.34 17.25
CA PHE A 15 1.93 19.67 17.73
C PHE A 15 3.05 20.64 18.14
N HIS A 16 3.09 21.82 17.52
CA HIS A 16 4.05 22.87 17.80
C HIS A 16 5.50 22.36 17.82
N TYR A 17 5.92 21.63 16.78
CA TYR A 17 7.26 21.07 16.70
C TYR A 17 8.32 22.15 16.93
N THR A 18 9.27 21.87 17.83
CA THR A 18 10.47 22.68 17.96
C THR A 18 11.62 21.87 18.52
N GLN A 19 12.80 22.06 17.94
CA GLN A 19 14.02 21.38 18.39
C GLN A 19 14.32 21.61 19.88
N ARG A 20 13.88 22.76 20.42
CA ARG A 20 14.07 23.11 21.85
C ARG A 20 13.32 22.18 22.80
N LYS A 21 12.20 21.61 22.36
CA LYS A 21 11.33 20.73 23.15
C LYS A 21 11.32 19.28 22.63
N ALA A 22 12.16 18.94 21.66
CA ALA A 22 12.20 17.63 21.02
C ALA A 22 12.25 16.46 22.02
N ARG A 23 12.96 16.60 23.15
CA ARG A 23 13.00 15.55 24.20
C ARG A 23 11.63 15.32 24.86
N GLU A 24 10.89 16.39 25.15
CA GLU A 24 9.57 16.28 25.77
C GLU A 24 8.52 15.86 24.75
N GLN A 25 8.60 16.40 23.54
CA GLN A 25 7.77 16.00 22.41
C GLN A 25 7.96 14.52 22.07
N GLY A 26 9.20 14.02 22.10
CA GLY A 26 9.51 12.62 21.83
C GLY A 26 8.80 11.65 22.77
N ILE A 27 8.74 11.97 24.07
CA ILE A 27 8.01 11.15 25.06
C ILE A 27 6.53 11.05 24.72
N ILE A 28 5.93 12.15 24.26
CA ILE A 28 4.51 12.23 23.92
C ILE A 28 4.24 11.51 22.60
N VAL A 29 5.11 11.69 21.61
CA VAL A 29 5.03 10.97 20.33
C VAL A 29 5.17 9.47 20.55
N ASP A 30 6.15 9.02 21.35
CA ASP A 30 6.32 7.59 21.66
C ASP A 30 5.07 7.01 22.31
N ALA A 31 4.52 7.71 23.32
CA ALA A 31 3.27 7.31 23.99
C ALA A 31 2.07 7.27 23.03
N LEU A 32 1.98 8.23 22.10
CA LEU A 32 0.95 8.26 21.06
C LEU A 32 1.09 7.06 20.12
N ILE A 33 2.31 6.79 19.63
CA ILE A 33 2.57 5.67 18.73
C ILE A 33 2.18 4.33 19.39
N ASP A 34 2.52 4.15 20.66
CA ASP A 34 2.16 2.95 21.41
C ASP A 34 0.65 2.80 21.59
N ASP A 35 -0.07 3.91 21.77
CA ASP A 35 -1.53 3.89 21.87
C ASP A 35 -2.19 3.62 20.51
N LEU A 36 -1.73 4.27 19.44
CA LEU A 36 -2.22 4.04 18.08
C LEU A 36 -2.02 2.60 17.64
N LYS A 37 -0.87 1.98 17.95
CA LYS A 37 -0.64 0.55 17.65
C LYS A 37 -1.65 -0.37 18.33
N LYS A 38 -2.16 0.00 19.51
CA LYS A 38 -3.16 -0.76 20.27
C LYS A 38 -4.58 -0.43 19.82
N LEU A 39 -4.85 0.82 19.46
CA LEU A 39 -6.18 1.35 19.18
C LEU A 39 -6.59 1.12 17.71
N CYS A 40 -5.68 1.37 16.78
CA CYS A 40 -5.91 1.38 15.34
C CYS A 40 -5.86 -0.03 14.74
N ILE A 41 -6.77 -0.88 15.22
CA ILE A 41 -6.87 -2.26 14.79
C ILE A 41 -8.22 -2.48 14.10
N GLY A 42 -8.19 -3.21 12.99
CA GLY A 42 -9.38 -3.58 12.26
C GLY A 42 -10.13 -2.38 11.69
N HIS A 43 -11.42 -2.24 12.00
CA HIS A 43 -12.22 -1.11 11.52
C HIS A 43 -11.71 0.24 12.06
N ARG A 44 -10.96 0.26 13.17
CA ARG A 44 -10.35 1.45 13.76
C ARG A 44 -9.04 1.87 13.11
N LYS A 45 -8.54 1.08 12.15
CA LYS A 45 -7.39 1.50 11.34
C LYS A 45 -7.83 2.70 10.49
N PRO A 46 -7.20 3.89 10.66
CA PRO A 46 -7.58 5.08 9.93
C PRO A 46 -7.50 4.88 8.43
N ASP A 47 -8.53 5.31 7.74
CA ASP A 47 -8.58 5.48 6.28
C ASP A 47 -8.03 6.85 5.87
N LEU A 48 -8.10 7.82 6.78
CA LEU A 48 -7.62 9.19 6.62
C LEU A 48 -6.95 9.65 7.92
N ILE A 49 -5.85 10.38 7.80
CA ILE A 49 -5.29 11.19 8.89
C ILE A 49 -5.59 12.65 8.55
N VAL A 50 -6.31 13.32 9.45
CA VAL A 50 -6.63 14.75 9.31
C VAL A 50 -5.91 15.49 10.43
N PHE A 51 -4.98 16.36 10.05
CA PHE A 51 -4.21 17.20 10.96
C PHE A 51 -4.69 18.66 10.86
N THR A 52 -5.24 19.21 11.94
CA THR A 52 -5.93 20.53 11.91
C THR A 52 -5.13 21.70 12.48
N GLY A 53 -3.84 21.77 12.15
CA GLY A 53 -3.00 22.97 12.28
C GLY A 53 -1.91 22.94 13.34
N ASP A 54 -1.07 23.97 13.31
CA ASP A 54 0.11 24.19 14.14
C ASP A 54 1.03 22.96 14.23
N LEU A 55 1.54 22.52 13.07
CA LEU A 55 2.50 21.43 13.00
C LEU A 55 3.84 21.85 13.62
N VAL A 56 4.29 23.06 13.31
CA VAL A 56 5.54 23.65 13.85
C VAL A 56 5.25 24.77 14.84
N GLN A 57 6.19 25.07 15.73
CA GLN A 57 6.08 26.17 16.68
C GLN A 57 6.33 27.54 16.02
N ALA A 58 7.16 27.60 14.99
CA ALA A 58 7.41 28.82 14.22
C ALA A 58 7.98 28.48 12.83
N ALA A 59 7.17 28.60 11.78
CA ALA A 59 7.64 28.38 10.41
C ALA A 59 8.80 29.31 10.03
N GLY A 60 9.76 28.76 9.29
CA GLY A 60 11.02 29.41 8.92
C GLY A 60 12.12 29.29 10.00
N VAL A 61 11.78 28.91 11.23
CA VAL A 61 12.75 28.56 12.29
C VAL A 61 12.74 27.06 12.54
N ASP A 62 11.56 26.50 12.75
CA ASP A 62 11.33 25.07 12.94
C ASP A 62 10.87 24.47 11.58
N PRO A 63 11.61 23.52 10.98
CA PRO A 63 11.28 23.00 9.66
C PRO A 63 10.10 22.03 9.65
N HIS A 64 9.16 22.22 8.72
CA HIS A 64 8.04 21.29 8.50
C HIS A 64 8.48 19.87 8.13
N ALA A 65 9.56 19.72 7.36
CA ALA A 65 10.12 18.41 7.02
C ALA A 65 10.62 17.65 8.26
N GLU A 66 11.29 18.32 9.20
CA GLU A 66 11.72 17.69 10.45
C GLU A 66 10.51 17.35 11.34
N ALA A 67 9.49 18.20 11.37
CA ALA A 67 8.25 17.90 12.09
C ALA A 67 7.51 16.69 11.48
N TYR A 68 7.53 16.55 10.16
CA TYR A 68 6.99 15.40 9.46
C TYR A 68 7.71 14.11 9.88
N ASP A 69 9.04 14.06 9.76
CA ASP A 69 9.85 12.89 10.13
C ASP A 69 9.69 12.54 11.61
N PHE A 70 9.67 13.57 12.47
CA PHE A 70 9.61 13.39 13.92
C PHE A 70 8.25 12.87 14.39
N PHE A 71 7.17 13.21 13.70
CA PHE A 71 5.81 13.00 14.18
C PHE A 71 4.88 12.36 13.14
N ILE A 72 4.57 13.07 12.04
CA ILE A 72 3.55 12.62 11.07
C ILE A 72 3.93 11.30 10.42
N GLU A 73 5.18 11.12 10.00
CA GLU A 73 5.66 9.86 9.40
C GLU A 73 5.52 8.68 10.38
N ARG A 74 5.81 8.92 11.66
CA ARG A 74 5.69 7.89 12.70
C ARG A 74 4.23 7.50 12.96
N VAL A 75 3.32 8.48 12.96
CA VAL A 75 1.87 8.24 13.06
C VAL A 75 1.35 7.47 11.84
N SER A 76 1.76 7.88 10.64
CA SER A 76 1.47 7.22 9.36
C SER A 76 1.90 5.75 9.40
N LYS A 77 3.15 5.47 9.79
CA LYS A 77 3.69 4.11 9.97
C LYS A 77 2.95 3.29 11.04
N ALA A 78 2.68 3.89 12.20
CA ALA A 78 2.01 3.20 13.30
C ALA A 78 0.56 2.80 12.97
N THR A 79 -0.11 3.62 12.18
CA THR A 79 -1.49 3.37 11.72
C THR A 79 -1.53 2.59 10.41
N GLY A 80 -0.42 2.47 9.69
CA GLY A 80 -0.35 1.86 8.37
C GLY A 80 -1.16 2.61 7.31
N THR A 81 -1.32 3.92 7.50
CA THR A 81 -1.96 4.86 6.56
C THR A 81 -0.90 5.32 5.56
N SER A 82 -1.25 5.55 4.30
CA SER A 82 -0.31 6.07 3.30
C SER A 82 -0.33 7.60 3.25
N ASP A 83 0.76 8.21 2.80
CA ASP A 83 0.94 9.67 2.81
C ASP A 83 -0.11 10.41 1.96
N ASP A 84 -0.61 9.79 0.89
CA ASP A 84 -1.71 10.31 0.06
C ASP A 84 -3.05 10.40 0.81
N ARG A 85 -3.14 9.83 2.02
CA ARG A 85 -4.31 9.87 2.90
C ARG A 85 -4.14 10.78 4.11
N ILE A 86 -3.08 11.59 4.11
CA ILE A 86 -2.81 12.59 5.14
C ILE A 86 -3.23 13.96 4.61
N PHE A 87 -4.09 14.65 5.35
CA PHE A 87 -4.62 15.97 4.99
C PHE A 87 -4.27 16.97 6.08
N LEU A 88 -3.52 18.00 5.70
CA LEU A 88 -3.03 19.03 6.61
C LEU A 88 -3.83 20.32 6.42
N THR A 89 -4.31 20.88 7.52
CA THR A 89 -4.88 22.23 7.56
C THR A 89 -3.84 23.16 8.18
N PRO A 90 -3.46 24.28 7.54
CA PRO A 90 -2.45 25.16 8.11
C PRO A 90 -2.98 25.92 9.32
N GLY A 91 -2.18 25.98 10.39
CA GLY A 91 -2.41 26.83 11.55
C GLY A 91 -1.67 28.17 11.46
N ASN A 92 -1.84 29.02 12.48
CA ASN A 92 -1.17 30.32 12.50
C ASN A 92 0.31 30.24 12.89
N HIS A 93 0.80 29.12 13.43
CA HIS A 93 2.23 28.90 13.62
C HIS A 93 2.93 28.33 12.38
N ASP A 94 2.16 27.80 11.42
CA ASP A 94 2.67 27.25 10.16
C ASP A 94 3.00 28.32 9.11
N LEU A 95 2.65 29.58 9.35
CA LEU A 95 3.01 30.72 8.49
C LEU A 95 4.33 31.38 8.91
N SER A 96 5.08 31.88 7.93
CA SER A 96 6.30 32.65 8.18
C SER A 96 5.99 34.02 8.79
N ARG A 97 6.35 34.18 10.07
CA ARG A 97 6.23 35.47 10.77
C ARG A 97 7.10 36.55 10.13
N ALA A 98 8.27 36.19 9.63
CA ALA A 98 9.17 37.14 8.98
C ALA A 98 8.54 37.75 7.71
N VAL A 99 7.94 36.91 6.87
CA VAL A 99 7.20 37.36 5.67
C VAL A 99 6.00 38.21 6.06
N THR A 100 5.25 37.77 7.06
CA THR A 100 4.08 38.50 7.59
C THR A 100 4.46 39.90 8.09
N GLU A 101 5.54 40.02 8.86
CA GLU A 101 6.04 41.30 9.38
C GLU A 101 6.61 42.19 8.28
N ALA A 102 7.25 41.62 7.26
CA ALA A 102 7.71 42.36 6.09
C ALA A 102 6.52 42.93 5.29
N ALA A 103 5.39 42.21 5.25
CA ALA A 103 4.14 42.62 4.60
C ALA A 103 3.15 43.32 5.56
N ALA A 104 3.64 43.96 6.63
CA ALA A 104 2.78 44.48 7.69
C ALA A 104 1.71 45.47 7.21
N ASP A 105 2.04 46.35 6.27
CA ASP A 105 1.10 47.36 5.77
C ASP A 105 -0.04 46.72 4.97
N ILE A 106 0.27 45.72 4.15
CA ILE A 106 -0.72 44.92 3.42
C ILE A 106 -1.65 44.21 4.41
N HIS A 107 -1.09 43.58 5.45
CA HIS A 107 -1.88 42.90 6.47
C HIS A 107 -2.82 43.83 7.23
N ARG A 108 -2.36 45.04 7.58
CA ARG A 108 -3.20 46.07 8.21
C ARG A 108 -4.29 46.55 7.27
N GLU A 109 -4.01 46.65 5.98
CA GLU A 109 -5.00 47.01 4.98
C GLU A 109 -6.11 45.97 4.89
N TRP A 110 -5.76 44.68 4.77
CA TRP A 110 -6.73 43.58 4.73
C TRP A 110 -7.56 43.48 6.00
N ARG A 111 -6.92 43.51 7.18
CA ARG A 111 -7.64 43.50 8.47
C ARG A 111 -8.48 44.76 8.67
N GLY A 112 -8.07 45.89 8.11
CA GLY A 112 -8.81 47.13 8.14
C GLY A 112 -10.13 47.08 7.36
N ASP A 113 -10.36 46.07 6.51
CA ASP A 113 -11.65 45.84 5.85
C ASP A 113 -12.67 45.11 6.76
N LEU A 114 -12.20 44.44 7.81
CA LEU A 114 -13.04 43.70 8.73
C LEU A 114 -13.87 44.64 9.62
N GLY A 115 -15.12 44.26 9.90
CA GLY A 115 -16.09 45.04 10.67
C GLY A 115 -16.76 46.18 9.90
N LYS A 116 -16.40 46.42 8.63
CA LYS A 116 -17.08 47.40 7.77
C LYS A 116 -18.42 46.86 7.27
N GLY A 117 -19.37 47.76 6.98
CA GLY A 117 -20.69 47.38 6.45
C GLY A 117 -20.64 46.68 5.09
N ASP A 118 -19.57 46.86 4.32
CA ASP A 118 -19.30 46.24 3.02
C ASP A 118 -18.10 45.26 3.05
N GLU A 119 -17.74 44.73 4.23
CA GLU A 119 -16.59 43.83 4.46
C GLU A 119 -16.47 42.73 3.39
N MET A 120 -17.51 41.91 3.20
CA MET A 120 -17.46 40.79 2.24
C MET A 120 -17.25 41.25 0.80
N ALA A 121 -17.81 42.41 0.41
CA ALA A 121 -17.61 42.97 -0.92
C ALA A 121 -16.18 43.51 -1.12
N LEU A 122 -15.53 43.99 -0.07
CA LEU A 122 -14.11 44.37 -0.09
C LEU A 122 -13.23 43.13 -0.22
N LEU A 123 -13.43 42.12 0.62
CA LEU A 123 -12.69 40.86 0.59
C LEU A 123 -12.81 40.14 -0.76
N ASN A 124 -14.03 40.08 -1.31
CA ASN A 124 -14.27 39.47 -2.62
C ASN A 124 -13.57 40.22 -3.77
N ARG A 125 -13.57 41.57 -3.74
CA ARG A 125 -12.84 42.36 -4.76
C ARG A 125 -11.34 42.09 -4.75
N ARG A 126 -10.74 42.00 -3.56
CA ARG A 126 -9.31 41.68 -3.40
C ARG A 126 -9.01 40.25 -3.86
N PHE A 127 -9.91 39.32 -3.57
CA PHE A 127 -9.81 37.93 -4.01
C PHE A 127 -9.85 37.82 -5.54
N GLU A 128 -10.81 38.46 -6.21
CA GLU A 128 -10.90 38.48 -7.68
C GLU A 128 -9.70 39.17 -8.33
N ALA A 129 -9.11 40.15 -7.64
CA ALA A 129 -7.90 40.84 -8.09
C ALA A 129 -6.61 40.01 -7.85
N GLY A 130 -6.70 38.84 -7.21
CA GLY A 130 -5.55 37.98 -6.90
C GLY A 130 -4.59 38.59 -5.86
N GLU A 131 -5.06 39.54 -5.04
CA GLU A 131 -4.19 40.26 -4.10
C GLU A 131 -3.59 39.36 -3.01
N TYR A 132 -4.25 38.24 -2.70
CA TYR A 132 -3.82 37.32 -1.66
C TYR A 132 -2.77 36.30 -2.13
N ASP A 133 -2.77 35.94 -3.42
CA ASP A 133 -2.11 34.73 -3.93
C ASP A 133 -0.59 34.74 -3.70
N GLY A 134 0.06 35.86 -4.01
CA GLY A 134 1.52 35.99 -3.85
C GLY A 134 1.95 35.87 -2.38
N LEU A 135 1.29 36.61 -1.49
CA LEU A 135 1.64 36.59 -0.07
C LEU A 135 1.23 35.27 0.60
N ALA A 136 0.14 34.64 0.17
CA ALA A 136 -0.25 33.32 0.64
C ALA A 136 0.87 32.31 0.36
N LYS A 137 1.35 32.26 -0.89
CA LYS A 137 2.46 31.39 -1.29
C LYS A 137 3.73 31.66 -0.48
N ASP A 138 4.12 32.93 -0.32
CA ASP A 138 5.33 33.28 0.42
C ASP A 138 5.21 32.97 1.94
N LYS A 139 4.02 33.15 2.52
CA LYS A 139 3.78 32.87 3.94
C LYS A 139 3.83 31.38 4.27
N PHE A 140 3.31 30.54 3.37
CA PHE A 140 3.14 29.11 3.61
C PHE A 140 4.10 28.24 2.81
N GLU A 141 5.13 28.80 2.15
CA GLU A 141 6.08 28.07 1.29
C GLU A 141 6.54 26.72 1.89
N ALA A 142 7.04 26.72 3.13
CA ALA A 142 7.51 25.50 3.79
C ALA A 142 6.39 24.49 4.12
N PHE A 143 5.18 24.97 4.38
CA PHE A 143 4.01 24.13 4.59
C PHE A 143 3.53 23.52 3.25
N ASP A 144 3.48 24.33 2.20
CA ASP A 144 3.05 23.91 0.87
C ASP A 144 4.07 22.94 0.23
N ASP A 145 5.37 23.06 0.53
CA ASP A 145 6.39 22.07 0.15
C ASP A 145 6.11 20.69 0.78
N LEU A 146 5.72 20.66 2.06
CA LEU A 146 5.33 19.42 2.73
C LEU A 146 4.01 18.87 2.16
N GLU A 147 3.05 19.73 1.89
CA GLU A 147 1.79 19.36 1.25
C GLU A 147 2.06 18.71 -0.11
N ALA A 148 2.94 19.31 -0.91
CA ALA A 148 3.33 18.78 -2.21
C ALA A 148 4.01 17.42 -2.12
N TYR A 149 4.89 17.26 -1.12
CA TYR A 149 5.52 15.96 -0.82
C TYR A 149 4.48 14.87 -0.49
N LEU A 150 3.46 15.18 0.32
CA LEU A 150 2.42 14.21 0.71
C LEU A 150 1.54 13.76 -0.47
N ARG A 151 1.39 14.59 -1.51
CA ARG A 151 0.62 14.24 -2.72
C ARG A 151 1.47 13.54 -3.77
N GLY A 152 2.77 13.82 -3.84
CA GLY A 152 3.70 13.26 -4.81
C GLY A 152 3.34 13.63 -6.26
N ASP A 153 3.84 12.84 -7.22
CA ASP A 153 3.73 13.11 -8.67
C ASP A 153 2.29 13.05 -9.25
N ASP A 154 1.29 12.71 -8.44
CA ASP A 154 -0.11 12.47 -8.86
C ASP A 154 -1.07 13.61 -8.46
N HIS A 155 -0.51 14.80 -8.18
CA HIS A 155 -1.23 16.00 -7.72
C HIS A 155 -2.47 16.34 -8.57
N GLU A 156 -2.42 16.11 -9.88
CA GLU A 156 -3.50 16.42 -10.82
C GLU A 156 -4.74 15.50 -10.67
N HIS A 157 -4.61 14.34 -10.01
CA HIS A 157 -5.68 13.34 -9.93
C HIS A 157 -6.48 13.38 -8.61
N SER A 158 -5.97 14.01 -7.56
CA SER A 158 -6.64 14.15 -6.27
C SER A 158 -7.11 15.57 -5.97
N ARG A 159 -6.39 16.62 -6.40
CA ARG A 159 -6.78 18.02 -6.16
C ARG A 159 -7.82 18.48 -7.17
N LYS A 160 -9.03 18.79 -6.71
CA LYS A 160 -10.10 19.34 -7.55
C LYS A 160 -9.99 20.85 -7.72
N MET A 161 -9.55 21.52 -6.67
CA MET A 161 -9.46 22.98 -6.63
C MET A 161 -8.47 23.44 -5.56
N GLU A 162 -7.77 24.54 -5.84
CA GLU A 162 -7.00 25.31 -4.87
C GLU A 162 -7.07 26.80 -5.21
N ASN A 163 -7.29 27.60 -4.18
CA ASN A 163 -7.10 29.05 -4.17
C ASN A 163 -6.40 29.43 -2.85
N ALA A 164 -6.07 30.71 -2.65
CA ALA A 164 -5.31 31.17 -1.48
C ALA A 164 -5.96 30.82 -0.12
N PHE A 165 -7.27 30.56 -0.08
CA PHE A 165 -8.01 30.30 1.14
C PHE A 165 -8.52 28.87 1.29
N VAL A 166 -8.71 28.15 0.19
CA VAL A 166 -9.42 26.87 0.21
C VAL A 166 -8.80 25.88 -0.78
N ARG A 167 -8.61 24.66 -0.30
CA ARG A 167 -8.29 23.48 -1.11
C ARG A 167 -9.44 22.49 -1.06
N VAL A 168 -9.71 21.82 -2.18
CA VAL A 168 -10.65 20.69 -2.26
C VAL A 168 -9.92 19.50 -2.86
N ASP A 169 -9.71 18.47 -2.04
CA ASP A 169 -9.08 17.23 -2.43
C ASP A 169 -10.11 16.09 -2.48
N ARG A 170 -9.88 15.13 -3.38
CA ARG A 170 -10.74 13.99 -3.65
C ARG A 170 -10.00 12.70 -3.37
N VAL A 171 -10.63 11.85 -2.57
CA VAL A 171 -10.18 10.49 -2.32
C VAL A 171 -11.14 9.52 -3.00
N GLU A 172 -10.88 9.25 -4.28
CA GLU A 172 -11.80 8.50 -5.16
C GLU A 172 -12.13 7.11 -4.61
N ALA A 173 -11.14 6.42 -4.04
CA ALA A 173 -11.29 5.08 -3.48
C ALA A 173 -12.26 5.01 -2.28
N LEU A 174 -12.46 6.12 -1.57
CA LEU A 174 -13.36 6.20 -0.41
C LEU A 174 -14.63 7.01 -0.72
N ASN A 175 -14.72 7.62 -1.91
CA ASN A 175 -15.74 8.59 -2.27
C ASN A 175 -15.86 9.72 -1.22
N VAL A 176 -14.71 10.28 -0.82
CA VAL A 176 -14.62 11.39 0.14
C VAL A 176 -14.09 12.63 -0.56
N ASP A 177 -14.71 13.78 -0.30
CA ASP A 177 -14.11 15.09 -0.57
C ASP A 177 -13.67 15.73 0.74
N ILE A 178 -12.46 16.29 0.74
CA ILE A 178 -11.88 16.99 1.88
C ILE A 178 -11.70 18.45 1.47
N MET A 179 -12.34 19.36 2.20
CA MET A 179 -12.30 20.80 1.93
C MET A 179 -11.57 21.51 3.06
N THR A 180 -10.35 21.92 2.78
CA THR A 180 -9.42 22.50 3.75
C THR A 180 -9.42 24.01 3.64
N PHE A 181 -9.78 24.69 4.72
CA PHE A 181 -9.78 26.16 4.79
C PHE A 181 -8.51 26.68 5.47
N ASN A 182 -7.75 27.49 4.75
CA ASN A 182 -6.64 28.29 5.29
C ASN A 182 -7.18 29.51 6.04
N THR A 183 -7.73 29.27 7.23
CA THR A 183 -8.15 30.35 8.15
C THR A 183 -6.98 31.19 8.66
N ALA A 184 -5.74 30.72 8.51
CA ALA A 184 -4.52 31.40 8.97
C ALA A 184 -3.99 32.44 7.97
N LEU A 185 -4.56 32.58 6.78
CA LEU A 185 -4.05 33.52 5.78
C LEU A 185 -4.00 34.97 6.28
N LEU A 186 -5.05 35.44 6.95
CA LEU A 186 -5.09 36.77 7.57
C LEU A 186 -4.43 36.80 8.96
N SER A 187 -3.98 35.67 9.49
CA SER A 187 -3.27 35.60 10.77
C SER A 187 -1.92 36.30 10.68
N THR A 188 -1.50 36.86 11.81
CA THR A 188 -0.18 37.48 12.01
C THR A 188 0.78 36.55 12.74
N GLY A 189 0.39 35.28 12.92
CA GLY A 189 1.19 34.23 13.55
C GLY A 189 1.57 34.51 15.01
N GLY A 190 0.79 35.33 15.72
CA GLY A 190 1.07 35.73 17.09
C GLY A 190 2.25 36.71 17.25
N SER A 191 2.58 37.48 16.21
CA SER A 191 3.53 38.60 16.31
C SER A 191 3.01 39.68 17.25
N ASP A 192 3.89 40.21 18.11
CA ASP A 192 3.59 41.27 19.08
C ASP A 192 3.37 42.66 18.43
N LYS A 193 3.63 42.77 17.12
CA LYS A 193 3.45 44.00 16.32
C LYS A 193 2.03 44.19 15.80
N PHE A 194 1.14 43.23 16.04
CA PHE A 194 -0.23 43.23 15.54
C PHE A 194 -1.21 42.88 16.66
N GLU A 195 -2.48 43.17 16.42
CA GLU A 195 -3.56 42.65 17.24
C GLU A 195 -3.69 41.13 17.10
N GLY A 196 -4.24 40.48 18.12
CA GLY A 196 -4.50 39.04 18.11
C GLY A 196 -5.46 38.63 16.99
N ASP A 197 -5.49 37.35 16.70
CA ASP A 197 -6.28 36.80 15.60
C ASP A 197 -7.79 36.78 15.89
N GLU A 198 -8.21 36.85 17.16
CA GLU A 198 -9.62 36.86 17.54
C GLU A 198 -10.38 38.01 16.84
N ARG A 199 -11.42 37.65 16.07
CA ARG A 199 -12.23 38.54 15.22
C ARG A 199 -11.50 39.23 14.06
N ASN A 200 -10.23 38.91 13.84
CA ASN A 200 -9.36 39.54 12.86
C ASN A 200 -8.98 38.61 11.69
N LEU A 201 -9.69 37.49 11.55
CA LEU A 201 -9.55 36.55 10.42
C LEU A 201 -10.79 36.60 9.52
N ALA A 202 -10.64 36.22 8.26
CA ALA A 202 -11.76 36.06 7.35
C ALA A 202 -11.40 35.13 6.18
N VAL A 203 -12.43 34.56 5.58
CA VAL A 203 -12.39 33.89 4.28
C VAL A 203 -13.38 34.59 3.35
N PRO A 204 -12.97 35.05 2.15
CA PRO A 204 -13.86 35.67 1.17
C PRO A 204 -14.96 34.71 0.72
N GLU A 205 -16.15 35.25 0.45
CA GLU A 205 -17.31 34.45 0.02
C GLU A 205 -17.04 33.80 -1.34
N TYR A 206 -16.42 34.51 -2.28
CA TYR A 206 -16.13 33.98 -3.61
C TYR A 206 -15.17 32.78 -3.57
N ALA A 207 -14.18 32.80 -2.68
CA ALA A 207 -13.28 31.67 -2.47
C ALA A 207 -14.04 30.41 -2.00
N ILE A 208 -15.03 30.59 -1.12
CA ILE A 208 -15.88 29.50 -0.62
C ILE A 208 -16.82 29.00 -1.71
N MET A 209 -17.45 29.91 -2.46
CA MET A 209 -18.37 29.57 -3.55
C MET A 209 -17.70 28.76 -4.66
N GLU A 210 -16.45 29.10 -5.00
CA GLU A 210 -15.66 28.33 -5.95
C GLU A 210 -15.39 26.91 -5.45
N ALA A 211 -14.93 26.77 -4.20
CA ALA A 211 -14.62 25.47 -3.62
C ALA A 211 -15.88 24.59 -3.43
N VAL A 212 -17.03 25.17 -3.06
CA VAL A 212 -18.30 24.44 -2.98
C VAL A 212 -18.73 23.88 -4.34
N LYS A 213 -18.50 24.62 -5.44
CA LYS A 213 -18.78 24.12 -6.81
C LYS A 213 -17.89 22.94 -7.19
N ALA A 214 -16.70 22.84 -6.60
CA ALA A 214 -15.78 21.74 -6.84
C ALA A 214 -16.18 20.46 -6.08
N LEU A 215 -17.17 20.47 -5.18
CA LEU A 215 -17.61 19.27 -4.46
C LEU A 215 -18.28 18.25 -5.39
N THR A 216 -18.04 16.98 -5.11
CA THR A 216 -18.63 15.84 -5.81
C THR A 216 -20.04 15.57 -5.28
N PRO A 217 -21.05 15.39 -6.14
CA PRO A 217 -22.37 14.94 -5.71
C PRO A 217 -22.31 13.54 -5.07
N GLY A 218 -22.92 13.37 -3.88
CA GLY A 218 -23.01 12.07 -3.20
C GLY A 218 -21.72 11.59 -2.52
N SER A 219 -20.68 12.42 -2.44
CA SER A 219 -19.49 12.14 -1.63
C SER A 219 -19.75 12.34 -0.14
N LEU A 220 -19.00 11.61 0.69
CA LEU A 220 -18.79 12.03 2.07
C LEU A 220 -17.94 13.30 2.07
N ARG A 221 -18.26 14.28 2.91
CA ARG A 221 -17.63 15.62 2.87
C ARG A 221 -17.11 16.00 4.23
N VAL A 222 -15.79 16.15 4.32
CA VAL A 222 -15.07 16.52 5.53
C VAL A 222 -14.47 17.90 5.31
N PHE A 223 -14.92 18.87 6.08
CA PHE A 223 -14.44 20.25 6.02
C PHE A 223 -13.47 20.47 7.18
N THR A 224 -12.38 21.19 6.95
CA THR A 224 -11.37 21.41 8.00
C THR A 224 -10.99 22.88 8.14
N THR A 225 -10.89 23.36 9.37
CA THR A 225 -10.34 24.67 9.70
C THR A 225 -9.29 24.49 10.79
N HIS A 226 -8.34 25.40 10.95
CA HIS A 226 -7.52 25.41 12.17
C HIS A 226 -8.25 26.18 13.27
N HIS A 227 -8.60 27.44 12.99
CA HIS A 227 -9.26 28.29 13.97
C HIS A 227 -10.74 27.94 14.12
N PRO A 228 -11.32 28.14 15.32
CA PRO A 228 -12.77 28.14 15.48
C PRO A 228 -13.40 29.29 14.71
N LEU A 229 -14.65 29.14 14.28
CA LEU A 229 -15.38 30.17 13.53
C LEU A 229 -15.50 31.50 14.29
N SER A 230 -15.40 31.48 15.62
CA SER A 230 -15.40 32.68 16.46
C SER A 230 -14.17 33.56 16.28
N SER A 231 -13.05 33.02 15.76
CA SER A 231 -11.87 33.81 15.45
C SER A 231 -12.03 34.65 14.18
N LEU A 232 -13.01 34.34 13.34
CA LEU A 232 -13.32 35.12 12.15
C LEU A 232 -14.17 36.36 12.50
N SER A 233 -14.12 37.35 11.64
CA SER A 233 -15.07 38.48 11.63
C SER A 233 -16.50 37.95 11.63
N GLU A 234 -17.45 38.72 12.18
CA GLU A 234 -18.84 38.27 12.28
C GLU A 234 -19.46 37.95 10.91
N ALA A 235 -19.19 38.77 9.89
CA ALA A 235 -19.73 38.56 8.56
C ALA A 235 -19.17 37.28 7.90
N SER A 236 -17.84 37.09 7.92
CA SER A 236 -17.21 35.90 7.36
C SER A 236 -17.56 34.63 8.14
N SER A 237 -17.56 34.70 9.48
CA SER A 237 -17.94 33.59 10.37
C SER A 237 -19.35 33.09 10.07
N ARG A 238 -20.32 34.00 9.98
CA ARG A 238 -21.72 33.65 9.68
C ARG A 238 -21.87 33.02 8.31
N TYR A 239 -21.20 33.55 7.30
CA TYR A 239 -21.27 32.98 5.95
C TYR A 239 -20.67 31.58 5.90
N LEU A 240 -19.48 31.41 6.48
CA LEU A 240 -18.79 30.12 6.49
C LEU A 240 -19.55 29.06 7.31
N GLU A 241 -20.14 29.44 8.45
CA GLU A 241 -21.01 28.55 9.24
C GLU A 241 -22.22 28.06 8.43
N ASP A 242 -22.87 28.95 7.68
CA ASP A 242 -23.98 28.61 6.78
C ASP A 242 -23.52 27.59 5.70
N GLN A 243 -22.32 27.79 5.12
CA GLN A 243 -21.78 26.89 4.10
C GLN A 243 -21.37 25.53 4.68
N ILE A 244 -20.71 25.49 5.84
CA ILE A 244 -20.35 24.26 6.55
C ILE A 244 -21.62 23.46 6.85
N THR A 245 -22.62 24.10 7.47
CA THR A 245 -23.88 23.44 7.85
C THR A 245 -24.65 22.89 6.65
N GLN A 246 -24.59 23.59 5.50
CA GLN A 246 -25.33 23.21 4.30
C GLN A 246 -24.63 22.10 3.50
N HIS A 247 -23.30 22.03 3.52
CA HIS A 247 -22.54 21.21 2.59
C HIS A 247 -21.67 20.13 3.24
N ALA A 248 -21.22 20.32 4.46
CA ALA A 248 -20.34 19.37 5.16
C ALA A 248 -21.16 18.31 5.90
N HIS A 249 -20.61 17.09 5.98
CA HIS A 249 -21.09 16.08 6.92
C HIS A 249 -20.29 16.17 8.23
N TYR A 250 -18.98 16.44 8.10
CA TYR A 250 -18.04 16.56 9.21
C TYR A 250 -17.28 17.89 9.10
N HIS A 251 -17.16 18.63 10.19
CA HIS A 251 -16.27 19.80 10.33
C HIS A 251 -15.26 19.55 11.46
N LEU A 252 -13.99 19.44 11.09
CA LEU A 252 -12.90 19.11 12.02
C LEU A 252 -11.98 20.31 12.19
N PHE A 253 -11.61 20.66 13.43
CA PHE A 253 -10.77 21.84 13.68
C PHE A 253 -9.94 21.78 14.96
N GLY A 254 -8.96 22.68 15.10
CA GLY A 254 -7.96 22.71 16.18
C GLY A 254 -8.00 23.96 17.07
N HIS A 255 -6.80 24.44 17.44
CA HIS A 255 -6.51 25.74 18.09
C HIS A 255 -6.87 25.87 19.59
N MET A 256 -8.08 25.51 20.02
CA MET A 256 -8.51 25.75 21.42
C MET A 256 -8.13 24.61 22.39
N HIS A 257 -7.56 23.52 21.88
CA HIS A 257 -7.03 22.36 22.64
C HIS A 257 -8.05 21.67 23.56
N ASP A 258 -9.35 21.87 23.30
CA ASP A 258 -10.49 21.48 24.14
C ASP A 258 -11.48 20.60 23.34
N PRO A 259 -11.40 19.26 23.45
CA PRO A 259 -12.19 18.37 22.60
C PRO A 259 -13.69 18.50 22.80
N LYS A 260 -14.42 18.75 21.71
CA LYS A 260 -15.86 19.04 21.74
C LYS A 260 -16.63 18.39 20.58
N PRO A 261 -16.74 17.05 20.53
CA PRO A 261 -17.60 16.39 19.55
C PRO A 261 -19.06 16.75 19.79
N ARG A 262 -19.76 17.21 18.75
CA ARG A 262 -21.20 17.52 18.78
C ARG A 262 -21.83 17.36 17.41
N SER A 263 -23.11 16.97 17.39
CA SER A 263 -23.97 17.11 16.21
C SER A 263 -24.75 18.41 16.28
N VAL A 264 -24.74 19.18 15.21
CA VAL A 264 -25.46 20.44 15.06
C VAL A 264 -26.55 20.25 14.03
N SER A 265 -27.81 20.31 14.47
CA SER A 265 -28.96 20.36 13.57
C SER A 265 -29.44 21.80 13.45
N ALA A 266 -29.36 22.36 12.25
CA ALA A 266 -29.77 23.72 11.96
C ALA A 266 -30.72 23.76 10.75
N LEU A 267 -31.25 24.95 10.41
CA LEU A 267 -32.25 25.11 9.35
C LEU A 267 -31.77 24.65 7.96
N ARG A 268 -30.45 24.66 7.73
CA ARG A 268 -29.83 24.35 6.43
C ARG A 268 -29.28 22.92 6.32
N GLY A 269 -29.23 22.16 7.41
CA GLY A 269 -28.64 20.81 7.43
C GLY A 269 -28.24 20.33 8.81
N GLU A 270 -27.68 19.13 8.85
CA GLU A 270 -27.04 18.55 10.03
C GLU A 270 -25.53 18.39 9.75
N VAL A 271 -24.69 18.83 10.68
CA VAL A 271 -23.23 18.67 10.59
C VAL A 271 -22.69 18.14 11.92
N PHE A 272 -21.81 17.16 11.85
CA PHE A 272 -20.99 16.76 12.99
C PHE A 272 -19.77 17.66 13.07
N THR A 273 -19.48 18.24 14.23
CA THR A 273 -18.28 19.04 14.45
C THR A 273 -17.44 18.41 15.55
N ASP A 274 -16.13 18.29 15.35
CA ASP A 274 -15.18 17.88 16.37
C ASP A 274 -14.01 18.84 16.41
N GLN A 275 -13.74 19.37 17.59
CA GLN A 275 -12.50 20.06 17.85
C GLN A 275 -11.49 19.05 18.39
N ALA A 276 -10.32 18.93 17.78
CA ALA A 276 -9.28 18.06 18.27
C ALA A 276 -8.63 18.62 19.56
N GLY A 277 -8.10 17.69 20.36
CA GLY A 277 -7.07 18.02 21.34
C GLY A 277 -5.76 18.40 20.65
N ALA A 278 -4.91 19.14 21.37
CA ALA A 278 -3.52 19.28 20.94
C ALA A 278 -2.75 17.99 21.22
N ILE A 279 -1.93 17.55 20.28
CA ILE A 279 -0.98 16.47 20.57
C ILE A 279 0.08 16.96 21.55
N PHE A 280 0.53 18.22 21.41
CA PHE A 280 1.52 18.76 22.32
C PHE A 280 1.44 20.30 22.44
N THR A 281 1.17 20.75 23.67
CA THR A 281 1.36 22.16 24.08
C THR A 281 2.43 22.27 25.15
N ALA A 282 2.30 21.46 26.21
CA ALA A 282 3.35 21.16 27.17
C ALA A 282 3.10 19.79 27.80
N ARG A 283 4.14 19.17 28.36
CA ARG A 283 4.04 17.79 28.84
C ARG A 283 3.16 17.62 30.09
N LYS A 284 3.10 18.61 30.98
CA LYS A 284 2.50 18.42 32.32
C LYS A 284 1.36 19.38 32.66
N GLU A 285 1.32 20.52 32.00
CA GLU A 285 0.48 21.66 32.37
C GLU A 285 -0.83 21.72 31.57
N TYR A 286 -0.87 21.12 30.39
CA TYR A 286 -2.00 21.20 29.47
C TYR A 286 -2.57 19.82 29.16
N TYR A 287 -3.83 19.82 28.73
CA TYR A 287 -4.45 18.68 28.10
C TYR A 287 -3.72 18.37 26.79
N ASN A 288 -3.33 17.10 26.61
CA ASN A 288 -2.89 16.60 25.31
C ASN A 288 -3.78 15.40 24.95
N GLY A 289 -4.23 15.33 23.70
CA GLY A 289 -5.24 14.36 23.30
C GLY A 289 -5.48 14.30 21.81
N TYR A 290 -6.20 13.28 21.38
CA TYR A 290 -6.60 13.09 19.99
C TYR A 290 -7.93 12.33 19.89
N SER A 291 -8.53 12.33 18.70
CA SER A 291 -9.78 11.65 18.41
C SER A 291 -9.62 10.63 17.30
N LEU A 292 -10.26 9.47 17.44
CA LEU A 292 -10.47 8.53 16.34
C LEU A 292 -11.97 8.45 16.03
N ILE A 293 -12.34 8.91 14.85
CA ILE A 293 -13.74 8.97 14.39
C ILE A 293 -13.99 7.77 13.49
N THR A 294 -15.04 7.00 13.74
CA THR A 294 -15.49 5.90 12.86
C THR A 294 -16.90 6.20 12.38
N ILE A 295 -17.09 6.13 11.07
CA ILE A 295 -18.28 6.52 10.35
C ILE A 295 -18.80 5.29 9.63
N ASP A 296 -20.04 4.89 9.89
CA ASP A 296 -20.78 3.99 9.03
C ASP A 296 -21.62 4.82 8.05
N ARG A 297 -21.21 4.83 6.78
CA ARG A 297 -21.85 5.65 5.73
C ARG A 297 -23.23 5.14 5.33
N ALA A 298 -23.50 3.84 5.49
CA ALA A 298 -24.77 3.24 5.09
C ALA A 298 -25.89 3.59 6.10
N THR A 299 -25.52 3.75 7.37
CA THR A 299 -26.44 4.05 8.47
C THR A 299 -26.29 5.47 9.03
N GLU A 300 -25.31 6.24 8.55
CA GLU A 300 -24.94 7.57 9.05
C GLU A 300 -24.57 7.58 10.54
N HIS A 301 -24.19 6.42 11.09
CA HIS A 301 -23.77 6.30 12.47
C HIS A 301 -22.32 6.76 12.66
N THR A 302 -22.05 7.43 13.77
CA THR A 302 -20.71 7.91 14.13
C THR A 302 -20.34 7.50 15.55
N GLU A 303 -19.14 6.95 15.71
CA GLU A 303 -18.43 6.75 16.98
C GLU A 303 -17.18 7.65 17.01
N VAL A 304 -16.92 8.30 18.13
CA VAL A 304 -15.69 9.05 18.38
C VAL A 304 -15.03 8.49 19.62
N LEU A 305 -13.81 8.01 19.49
CA LEU A 305 -12.96 7.63 20.60
C LEU A 305 -12.05 8.80 20.94
N ILE A 306 -12.24 9.38 22.13
CA ILE A 306 -11.43 10.48 22.64
C ILE A 306 -10.32 9.88 23.50
N ARG A 307 -9.09 10.33 23.27
CA ARG A 307 -7.89 9.85 23.95
C ARG A 307 -7.20 11.00 24.66
N SER A 308 -6.74 10.75 25.88
CA SER A 308 -6.04 11.74 26.71
C SER A 308 -4.69 11.20 27.13
N TYR A 309 -3.69 12.08 27.15
CA TYR A 309 -2.36 11.77 27.69
C TYR A 309 -2.36 11.92 29.21
N TYR A 310 -2.00 10.84 29.91
CA TYR A 310 -1.88 10.80 31.37
C TYR A 310 -0.42 10.95 31.79
N LYS A 311 -0.04 12.18 32.18
CA LYS A 311 1.34 12.57 32.50
C LYS A 311 2.00 11.77 33.62
N GLU A 312 1.23 11.25 34.58
CA GLU A 312 1.74 10.41 35.67
C GLU A 312 2.20 9.04 35.17
N ARG A 313 1.60 8.56 34.07
CA ARG A 313 1.88 7.25 33.46
C ARG A 313 2.72 7.35 32.17
N ASN A 314 2.78 8.54 31.58
CA ASN A 314 3.35 8.79 30.25
C ASN A 314 2.74 7.90 29.16
N GLU A 315 1.41 7.77 29.15
CA GLU A 315 0.69 7.00 28.14
C GLU A 315 -0.59 7.74 27.74
N PHE A 316 -1.05 7.51 26.51
CA PHE A 316 -2.42 7.85 26.12
C PHE A 316 -3.36 6.73 26.56
N ALA A 317 -4.54 7.09 27.06
CA ALA A 317 -5.60 6.16 27.41
C ALA A 317 -6.98 6.74 27.06
N GLU A 318 -8.06 6.04 27.40
CA GLU A 318 -9.43 6.53 27.22
C GLU A 318 -9.58 7.90 27.89
N GLY A 319 -10.11 8.89 27.17
CA GLY A 319 -10.26 10.26 27.67
C GLY A 319 -11.41 10.42 28.66
N THR A 320 -11.34 9.69 29.78
CA THR A 320 -12.37 9.68 30.83
C THR A 320 -12.48 11.00 31.59
N ASP A 321 -11.47 11.84 31.48
CA ASP A 321 -11.44 13.23 31.95
C ASP A 321 -12.27 14.17 31.06
N ILE A 322 -12.57 13.77 29.82
CA ILE A 322 -13.40 14.51 28.86
C ILE A 322 -14.83 13.97 28.82
N CYS A 323 -15.01 12.65 28.65
CA CYS A 323 -16.33 12.02 28.60
C CYS A 323 -16.33 10.58 29.15
N GLU A 324 -17.49 10.07 29.55
CA GLU A 324 -17.60 8.73 30.14
C GLU A 324 -17.06 7.64 29.20
N GLY A 325 -16.05 6.91 29.66
CA GLY A 325 -15.37 5.86 28.88
C GLY A 325 -14.57 6.35 27.68
N GLY A 326 -14.39 7.67 27.50
CA GLY A 326 -13.69 8.24 26.35
C GLY A 326 -14.37 7.94 25.01
N LYS A 327 -15.71 7.75 24.99
CA LYS A 327 -16.47 7.43 23.78
C LYS A 327 -17.67 8.32 23.65
N TRP A 328 -17.83 8.90 22.47
CA TRP A 328 -19.02 9.64 22.07
C TRP A 328 -19.69 8.94 20.89
N TYR A 329 -21.02 8.97 20.88
CA TYR A 329 -21.84 8.43 19.80
C TYR A 329 -22.85 9.49 19.39
N LYS A 330 -23.18 9.55 18.08
CA LYS A 330 -24.23 10.45 17.57
C LYS A 330 -25.54 10.30 18.35
N ASP A 331 -25.93 9.06 18.58
CA ASP A 331 -27.15 8.68 19.30
C ASP A 331 -27.04 7.26 19.89
N ASN A 332 -28.13 6.78 20.49
CA ASN A 332 -28.18 5.44 21.09
C ASN A 332 -28.23 4.31 20.04
N GLU A 333 -28.68 4.58 18.82
CA GLU A 333 -28.69 3.59 17.73
C GLU A 333 -27.27 3.33 17.24
N ALA A 334 -26.49 4.39 17.02
CA ALA A 334 -25.06 4.33 16.73
C ALA A 334 -24.31 3.54 17.81
N ARG A 335 -24.58 3.80 19.10
CA ARG A 335 -23.98 3.05 20.21
C ARG A 335 -24.26 1.54 20.13
N GLN A 336 -25.49 1.15 19.77
CA GLN A 336 -25.84 -0.27 19.62
C GLN A 336 -25.23 -0.88 18.37
N HIS A 337 -25.08 -0.10 17.30
CA HIS A 337 -24.47 -0.51 16.04
C HIS A 337 -22.98 -0.84 16.25
N PHE A 338 -22.18 0.10 16.76
CA PHE A 338 -20.73 -0.09 16.93
C PHE A 338 -20.36 -1.18 17.94
N ARG A 339 -21.25 -1.53 18.88
CA ARG A 339 -21.10 -2.70 19.76
C ARG A 339 -21.14 -4.05 19.03
N LYS A 340 -21.72 -4.11 17.83
CA LYS A 340 -21.91 -5.35 17.04
C LYS A 340 -20.82 -5.57 16.00
N ILE A 341 -20.01 -4.55 15.67
CA ILE A 341 -18.90 -4.68 14.72
C ILE A 341 -17.82 -5.60 15.30
N ALA A 342 -17.29 -6.52 14.48
CA ALA A 342 -16.34 -7.56 14.88
C ALA A 342 -15.09 -6.99 15.60
N ALA A 343 -14.58 -7.79 16.53
CA ALA A 343 -13.47 -7.41 17.41
C ALA A 343 -12.15 -7.22 16.63
N PRO A 344 -11.31 -6.24 17.04
CA PRO A 344 -9.97 -6.03 16.49
C PRO A 344 -9.07 -7.29 16.56
N VAL A 345 -8.18 -7.48 15.58
CA VAL A 345 -7.16 -8.55 15.54
C VAL A 345 -6.01 -8.23 16.49
N ASP A 346 -5.83 -9.05 17.51
CA ASP A 346 -4.67 -8.98 18.40
C ASP A 346 -3.39 -9.36 17.60
N PHE A 347 -2.47 -8.42 17.41
CA PHE A 347 -1.28 -8.64 16.59
C PHE A 347 -0.31 -9.66 17.19
N ASP A 348 -0.21 -9.76 18.51
CA ASP A 348 0.70 -10.72 19.14
C ASP A 348 0.17 -12.14 18.94
N LYS A 349 -1.14 -12.32 19.10
CA LYS A 349 -1.80 -13.60 18.75
C LYS A 349 -1.70 -13.90 17.26
N PHE A 350 -1.86 -12.89 16.40
CA PHE A 350 -1.78 -13.08 14.96
C PHE A 350 -0.36 -13.44 14.50
N ARG A 351 0.67 -12.78 15.02
CA ARG A 351 2.08 -13.16 14.79
C ARG A 351 2.36 -14.56 15.31
N SER A 352 1.88 -14.91 16.50
CA SER A 352 2.01 -16.27 17.04
C SER A 352 1.32 -17.32 16.17
N HIS A 353 0.17 -17.01 15.57
CA HIS A 353 -0.52 -17.89 14.62
C HIS A 353 0.30 -18.09 13.36
N LEU A 354 0.77 -16.98 12.76
CA LEU A 354 1.58 -17.00 11.54
C LEU A 354 2.91 -17.73 11.74
N GLY A 355 3.62 -17.46 12.83
CA GLY A 355 4.89 -18.10 13.18
C GLY A 355 4.75 -19.52 13.72
N GLY A 356 3.54 -19.94 14.10
CA GLY A 356 3.21 -21.26 14.64
C GLY A 356 2.52 -22.15 13.62
N GLU A 357 1.21 -22.30 13.75
CA GLU A 357 0.41 -23.28 12.98
C GLU A 357 0.50 -23.04 11.46
N PHE A 358 0.41 -21.78 11.02
CA PHE A 358 0.50 -21.46 9.59
C PHE A 358 1.88 -21.78 9.01
N ARG A 359 2.96 -21.39 9.72
CA ARG A 359 4.33 -21.69 9.32
C ARG A 359 4.60 -23.20 9.23
N ALA A 360 4.07 -23.98 10.17
CA ALA A 360 4.22 -25.43 10.15
C ALA A 360 3.55 -26.03 8.91
N ARG A 361 2.31 -25.64 8.60
CA ARG A 361 1.63 -26.08 7.37
C ARG A 361 2.38 -25.67 6.11
N LEU A 362 2.86 -24.43 6.05
CA LEU A 362 3.63 -23.97 4.90
C LEU A 362 4.93 -24.76 4.73
N ALA A 363 5.63 -25.08 5.82
CA ALA A 363 6.84 -25.91 5.76
C ALA A 363 6.55 -27.35 5.29
N GLU A 364 5.40 -27.91 5.66
CA GLU A 364 4.93 -29.21 5.14
C GLU A 364 4.62 -29.14 3.64
N GLU A 365 3.96 -28.07 3.18
CA GLU A 365 3.72 -27.83 1.74
C GLU A 365 5.03 -27.66 0.97
N ASP A 366 5.98 -26.88 1.51
CA ASP A 366 7.27 -26.63 0.88
C ASP A 366 8.12 -27.92 0.79
N ALA A 367 8.01 -28.81 1.77
CA ALA A 367 8.76 -30.07 1.82
C ALA A 367 8.10 -31.24 1.05
N ALA A 368 6.84 -31.11 0.66
CA ALA A 368 6.14 -32.14 -0.11
C ALA A 368 6.77 -32.33 -1.52
N PRO A 369 6.57 -33.48 -2.18
CA PRO A 369 7.01 -33.66 -3.56
C PRO A 369 6.44 -32.58 -4.48
N GLY A 370 7.32 -31.87 -5.21
CA GLY A 370 6.94 -30.72 -6.04
C GLY A 370 6.72 -29.41 -5.27
N GLY A 371 7.03 -29.38 -3.97
CA GLY A 371 7.03 -28.18 -3.13
C GLY A 371 8.23 -27.27 -3.35
N ASP A 372 8.29 -26.18 -2.58
CA ASP A 372 9.21 -25.06 -2.79
C ASP A 372 10.47 -25.06 -1.88
N ALA A 373 10.71 -26.11 -1.10
CA ALA A 373 11.85 -26.15 -0.17
C ALA A 373 13.20 -25.90 -0.84
N GLU A 374 13.44 -26.53 -2.00
CA GLU A 374 14.68 -26.34 -2.75
C GLU A 374 14.78 -24.93 -3.33
N LEU A 375 13.66 -24.37 -3.78
CA LEU A 375 13.59 -22.99 -4.25
C LEU A 375 14.08 -22.03 -3.15
N HIS A 376 13.57 -22.15 -1.92
CA HIS A 376 13.93 -21.26 -0.82
C HIS A 376 15.42 -21.36 -0.43
N GLN A 377 15.99 -22.57 -0.47
CA GLN A 377 17.41 -22.78 -0.19
C GLN A 377 18.30 -22.17 -1.29
N ARG A 378 17.92 -22.40 -2.55
CA ARG A 378 18.69 -21.99 -3.74
C ARG A 378 18.36 -20.57 -4.21
N PHE A 379 17.40 -19.89 -3.61
CA PHE A 379 16.94 -18.56 -4.04
C PHE A 379 18.09 -17.56 -4.13
N VAL A 380 18.15 -16.84 -5.24
CA VAL A 380 19.06 -15.72 -5.46
C VAL A 380 18.22 -14.52 -5.88
N GLU A 381 18.37 -13.42 -5.14
CA GLU A 381 17.67 -12.18 -5.43
C GLU A 381 17.99 -11.67 -6.85
N PRO A 382 17.00 -11.58 -7.76
CA PRO A 382 17.19 -10.94 -9.04
C PRO A 382 17.30 -9.42 -8.85
N PRO A 383 18.07 -8.70 -9.66
CA PRO A 383 18.02 -7.24 -9.65
C PRO A 383 16.62 -6.76 -10.05
N MET A 384 16.06 -5.84 -9.27
CA MET A 384 14.72 -5.29 -9.51
C MET A 384 14.79 -3.77 -9.65
N MET A 385 14.05 -3.23 -10.61
CA MET A 385 14.01 -1.79 -10.88
C MET A 385 12.56 -1.31 -10.91
N LYS A 386 12.30 -0.12 -10.37
CA LYS A 386 11.04 0.60 -10.56
C LYS A 386 11.28 1.92 -11.26
N THR A 387 10.36 2.33 -12.13
CA THR A 387 10.41 3.65 -12.78
C THR A 387 9.80 4.68 -11.85
N SER A 388 10.56 5.75 -11.57
CA SER A 388 10.11 6.96 -10.88
C SER A 388 10.21 8.14 -11.85
N ILE A 389 9.26 9.07 -11.79
CA ILE A 389 9.34 10.30 -12.56
C ILE A 389 10.04 11.32 -11.66
N ILE A 390 11.05 12.02 -12.19
CA ILE A 390 11.59 13.20 -11.52
C ILE A 390 11.34 14.39 -12.44
N ASP A 391 10.61 15.38 -11.93
CA ASP A 391 10.43 16.65 -12.63
C ASP A 391 11.77 17.38 -12.71
N ALA A 392 12.20 17.67 -13.95
CA ALA A 392 13.40 18.44 -14.17
C ALA A 392 13.17 19.87 -13.65
N LYS A 393 14.04 20.32 -12.74
CA LYS A 393 14.07 21.74 -12.36
C LYS A 393 14.40 22.56 -13.59
N THR A 394 13.40 23.26 -14.10
CA THR A 394 13.45 24.28 -15.17
C THR A 394 13.95 23.78 -16.54
N THR A 395 13.02 23.78 -17.50
CA THR A 395 13.19 23.72 -18.98
C THR A 395 13.44 22.38 -19.68
N ASP A 396 13.56 21.25 -19.01
CA ASP A 396 13.55 19.93 -19.67
C ASP A 396 12.32 19.09 -19.31
N ALA A 397 11.93 18.18 -20.20
CA ALA A 397 10.81 17.26 -19.99
C ALA A 397 11.06 16.34 -18.78
N PRO A 398 10.00 15.83 -18.10
CA PRO A 398 10.13 14.90 -16.98
C PRO A 398 11.02 13.71 -17.37
N ALA A 399 12.02 13.42 -16.53
CA ALA A 399 12.96 12.33 -16.78
C ALA A 399 12.51 11.10 -15.99
N GLU A 400 12.28 9.99 -16.70
CA GLU A 400 12.08 8.68 -16.09
C GLU A 400 13.40 8.17 -15.54
N ILE A 401 13.47 7.98 -14.22
CA ILE A 401 14.63 7.43 -13.54
C ILE A 401 14.28 6.06 -13.00
N GLN A 402 15.13 5.08 -13.30
CA GLN A 402 15.00 3.75 -12.73
C GLN A 402 15.67 3.69 -11.36
N VAL A 403 14.91 3.33 -10.34
CA VAL A 403 15.34 3.16 -8.95
C VAL A 403 15.42 1.68 -8.62
N SER A 404 16.52 1.24 -8.00
CA SER A 404 16.66 -0.15 -7.56
C SER A 404 15.72 -0.44 -6.39
N VAL A 405 15.09 -1.62 -6.39
CA VAL A 405 14.28 -2.13 -5.27
C VAL A 405 14.95 -3.39 -4.74
N SER A 406 15.17 -3.49 -3.43
CA SER A 406 15.67 -4.74 -2.84
C SER A 406 14.54 -5.71 -2.55
N PHE A 407 14.86 -6.99 -2.44
CA PHE A 407 13.88 -8.00 -2.05
C PHE A 407 13.38 -7.80 -0.63
N ASP A 408 14.23 -7.37 0.30
CA ASP A 408 13.81 -7.06 1.67
C ASP A 408 12.83 -5.88 1.72
N ASP A 409 12.99 -4.86 0.85
CA ASP A 409 11.99 -3.78 0.70
C ASP A 409 10.64 -4.35 0.25
N LEU A 410 10.65 -5.32 -0.69
CA LEU A 410 9.42 -5.96 -1.15
C LEU A 410 8.77 -6.81 -0.04
N VAL A 411 9.54 -7.50 0.81
CA VAL A 411 9.00 -8.27 1.95
C VAL A 411 8.31 -7.34 2.96
N THR A 412 8.97 -6.25 3.32
CA THR A 412 8.54 -5.35 4.42
C THR A 412 7.52 -4.29 3.99
N SER A 413 7.48 -3.94 2.71
CA SER A 413 6.61 -2.88 2.19
C SER A 413 5.12 -3.12 2.48
N SER A 414 4.39 -2.03 2.74
CA SER A 414 2.92 -2.01 2.80
C SER A 414 2.27 -1.75 1.43
N ARG A 415 3.06 -1.36 0.42
CA ARG A 415 2.58 -0.96 -0.91
C ARG A 415 2.21 -2.18 -1.75
N ASN A 416 1.24 -1.99 -2.65
CA ASN A 416 0.90 -2.98 -3.66
C ASN A 416 1.93 -2.94 -4.80
N ALA A 417 2.20 -4.08 -5.42
CA ALA A 417 3.20 -4.18 -6.48
C ALA A 417 2.72 -5.02 -7.67
N ILE A 418 3.06 -4.60 -8.88
CA ILE A 418 2.99 -5.41 -10.10
C ILE A 418 4.42 -5.74 -10.48
N ILE A 419 4.77 -7.01 -10.33
CA ILE A 419 6.06 -7.56 -10.67
C ILE A 419 5.97 -8.12 -12.08
N TYR A 420 6.79 -7.59 -12.99
CA TYR A 420 6.74 -8.01 -14.37
C TYR A 420 8.12 -8.30 -14.95
N ALA A 421 8.14 -9.26 -15.85
CA ALA A 421 9.35 -9.73 -16.51
C ALA A 421 8.99 -10.62 -17.70
N ARG A 422 9.97 -10.87 -18.57
CA ARG A 422 9.83 -11.87 -19.63
C ARG A 422 9.69 -13.29 -19.03
N PRO A 423 9.22 -14.28 -19.81
CA PRO A 423 9.25 -15.68 -19.38
C PRO A 423 10.65 -16.09 -18.88
N GLU A 424 10.71 -16.98 -17.90
CA GLU A 424 11.96 -17.54 -17.32
C GLU A 424 12.78 -16.61 -16.39
N TYR A 425 12.31 -15.39 -16.10
CA TYR A 425 12.98 -14.47 -15.17
C TYR A 425 12.64 -14.72 -13.68
N GLY A 426 11.80 -15.73 -13.39
CA GLY A 426 11.52 -16.15 -12.01
C GLY A 426 10.38 -15.39 -11.31
N ARG A 427 9.41 -14.85 -12.04
CA ARG A 427 8.22 -14.15 -11.47
C ARG A 427 7.50 -14.98 -10.40
N THR A 428 7.12 -16.22 -10.74
CA THR A 428 6.48 -17.17 -9.82
C THR A 428 7.38 -17.54 -8.65
N SER A 429 8.66 -17.81 -8.92
CA SER A 429 9.66 -18.14 -7.89
C SER A 429 9.82 -17.01 -6.87
N LEU A 430 9.78 -15.75 -7.32
CA LEU A 430 9.84 -14.58 -6.45
C LEU A 430 8.60 -14.45 -5.55
N LEU A 431 7.39 -14.71 -6.09
CA LEU A 431 6.16 -14.70 -5.26
C LEU A 431 6.17 -15.80 -4.20
N ARG A 432 6.63 -16.99 -4.57
CA ARG A 432 6.76 -18.13 -3.63
C ARG A 432 7.78 -17.82 -2.53
N GLU A 433 8.95 -17.28 -2.89
CA GLU A 433 9.93 -16.82 -1.91
C GLU A 433 9.38 -15.68 -1.04
N LEU A 434 8.64 -14.73 -1.61
CA LEU A 434 8.02 -13.63 -0.88
C LEU A 434 7.05 -14.16 0.19
N ARG A 435 6.19 -15.13 -0.17
CA ARG A 435 5.30 -15.82 0.77
C ARG A 435 6.10 -16.46 1.91
N HIS A 436 7.16 -17.20 1.60
CA HIS A 436 8.00 -17.86 2.58
C HIS A 436 8.67 -16.86 3.54
N ARG A 437 9.28 -15.80 3.00
CA ARG A 437 9.94 -14.74 3.78
C ARG A 437 8.99 -14.00 4.71
N MET A 438 7.78 -13.67 4.24
CA MET A 438 6.79 -12.97 5.05
C MET A 438 6.38 -13.76 6.32
N VAL A 439 6.37 -15.10 6.24
CA VAL A 439 6.09 -15.97 7.38
C VAL A 439 7.33 -16.19 8.24
N ARG A 440 8.49 -16.39 7.59
CA ARG A 440 9.77 -16.62 8.28
C ARG A 440 10.18 -15.42 9.15
N ASP A 441 9.97 -14.21 8.64
CA ASP A 441 10.39 -12.95 9.24
C ASP A 441 9.24 -12.24 10.01
N VAL A 442 8.20 -12.99 10.41
CA VAL A 442 6.95 -12.44 11.01
C VAL A 442 7.14 -11.71 12.34
N ASP A 443 8.20 -12.03 13.07
CA ASP A 443 8.56 -11.37 14.34
C ASP A 443 9.13 -9.96 14.15
N GLY A 444 9.29 -9.52 12.90
CA GLY A 444 9.68 -8.16 12.56
C GLY A 444 8.70 -7.09 13.05
N PRO A 445 9.13 -5.81 13.10
CA PRO A 445 8.30 -4.68 13.54
C PRO A 445 7.13 -4.38 12.58
N GLU A 446 7.17 -4.97 11.38
CA GLU A 446 6.21 -4.71 10.32
C GLU A 446 4.80 -5.22 10.62
N PHE A 447 3.84 -4.63 9.92
CA PHE A 447 2.43 -5.01 10.02
C PHE A 447 2.22 -6.45 9.55
N PRO A 448 1.78 -7.38 10.41
CA PRO A 448 1.68 -8.79 10.08
C PRO A 448 0.54 -9.01 9.08
N ARG A 449 0.85 -9.75 8.02
CA ARG A 449 -0.11 -10.15 6.99
C ARG A 449 0.02 -11.63 6.70
N LEU A 450 -1.12 -12.29 6.55
CA LEU A 450 -1.21 -13.66 6.06
C LEU A 450 -0.99 -13.63 4.54
N PRO A 451 0.10 -14.24 4.03
CA PRO A 451 0.38 -14.27 2.60
C PRO A 451 -0.40 -15.40 1.93
N VAL A 452 -1.12 -15.06 0.86
CA VAL A 452 -1.96 -15.98 0.08
C VAL A 452 -1.53 -15.90 -1.37
N ILE A 453 -1.33 -17.02 -2.05
CA ILE A 453 -1.06 -17.07 -3.49
C ILE A 453 -2.27 -17.70 -4.18
N ILE A 454 -2.78 -17.04 -5.22
CA ILE A 454 -3.78 -17.58 -6.14
C ILE A 454 -3.29 -17.44 -7.57
N ASP A 455 -3.75 -18.32 -8.45
CA ASP A 455 -3.44 -18.26 -9.89
C ASP A 455 -4.53 -17.49 -10.62
N PHE A 456 -4.14 -16.53 -11.47
CA PHE A 456 -5.08 -15.73 -12.25
C PHE A 456 -6.01 -16.58 -13.12
N SER A 457 -5.52 -17.70 -13.67
CA SER A 457 -6.31 -18.60 -14.52
C SER A 457 -7.52 -19.19 -13.80
N GLN A 458 -7.44 -19.34 -12.47
CA GLN A 458 -8.50 -19.87 -11.60
C GLN A 458 -9.61 -18.85 -11.32
N ILE A 459 -9.38 -17.56 -11.56
CA ILE A 459 -10.40 -16.52 -11.39
C ILE A 459 -11.53 -16.75 -12.39
N ALA A 460 -12.75 -16.95 -11.88
CA ALA A 460 -13.91 -17.21 -12.72
C ALA A 460 -15.21 -16.77 -12.05
N GLN A 461 -16.26 -16.63 -12.87
CA GLN A 461 -17.66 -16.46 -12.49
C GLN A 461 -18.01 -15.15 -11.76
N ASN A 462 -17.57 -14.97 -10.51
CA ASN A 462 -17.95 -13.84 -9.64
C ASN A 462 -16.94 -13.60 -8.50
N VAL A 463 -17.08 -12.47 -7.80
CA VAL A 463 -16.20 -12.06 -6.68
C VAL A 463 -16.18 -13.08 -5.53
N ASN A 464 -17.31 -13.74 -5.24
CA ASN A 464 -17.38 -14.76 -4.19
C ASN A 464 -16.52 -16.00 -4.50
N LYS A 465 -16.32 -16.33 -5.78
CA LYS A 465 -15.38 -17.38 -6.18
C LYS A 465 -13.94 -16.97 -5.97
N VAL A 466 -13.59 -15.70 -6.23
CA VAL A 466 -12.26 -15.15 -5.90
C VAL A 466 -12.02 -15.24 -4.39
N LEU A 467 -13.01 -14.83 -3.58
CA LEU A 467 -12.95 -14.99 -2.13
C LEU A 467 -12.81 -16.46 -1.71
N GLY A 468 -13.44 -17.40 -2.43
CA GLY A 468 -13.29 -18.84 -2.23
C GLY A 468 -11.86 -19.34 -2.48
N LEU A 469 -11.19 -18.87 -3.53
CA LEU A 469 -9.78 -19.19 -3.80
C LEU A 469 -8.87 -18.68 -2.69
N VAL A 470 -9.08 -17.42 -2.27
CA VAL A 470 -8.33 -16.81 -1.18
C VAL A 470 -8.56 -17.56 0.14
N ARG A 471 -9.80 -17.96 0.45
CA ARG A 471 -10.13 -18.81 1.61
C ARG A 471 -9.39 -20.13 1.59
N GLY A 472 -9.32 -20.80 0.43
CA GLY A 472 -8.63 -22.07 0.26
C GLY A 472 -7.14 -21.97 0.57
N SER A 473 -6.48 -20.91 0.11
CA SER A 473 -5.04 -20.70 0.34
C SER A 473 -4.73 -20.02 1.70
N ALA A 474 -5.71 -19.43 2.38
CA ALA A 474 -5.49 -18.72 3.66
C ALA A 474 -5.52 -19.62 4.90
N ALA A 475 -5.91 -20.89 4.79
CA ALA A 475 -5.99 -21.79 5.94
C ALA A 475 -4.57 -22.19 6.44
N PRO A 476 -4.38 -22.47 7.75
CA PRO A 476 -5.31 -22.24 8.86
C PRO A 476 -5.45 -20.75 9.22
N LEU A 477 -6.59 -20.40 9.81
CA LEU A 477 -6.88 -19.03 10.25
C LEU A 477 -6.74 -18.92 11.78
N PRO A 478 -6.37 -17.73 12.30
CA PRO A 478 -6.33 -17.49 13.74
C PRO A 478 -7.74 -17.61 14.35
N GLU A 479 -7.79 -18.06 15.60
CA GLU A 479 -9.05 -18.25 16.33
C GLU A 479 -9.90 -16.96 16.36
N GLY A 480 -11.20 -17.09 16.07
CA GLY A 480 -12.15 -15.97 16.09
C GLY A 480 -12.15 -15.08 14.85
N HIS A 481 -11.36 -15.38 13.82
CA HIS A 481 -11.33 -14.64 12.57
C HIS A 481 -11.67 -15.51 11.36
N ASP A 482 -12.31 -14.90 10.36
CA ASP A 482 -12.50 -15.48 9.03
C ASP A 482 -11.68 -14.73 7.97
N THR A 483 -11.50 -15.34 6.80
CA THR A 483 -10.71 -14.74 5.71
C THR A 483 -11.28 -13.40 5.24
N GLU A 484 -12.60 -13.27 5.22
CA GLU A 484 -13.26 -12.05 4.74
C GLU A 484 -13.04 -10.89 5.72
N GLY A 485 -13.15 -11.14 7.02
CA GLY A 485 -12.79 -10.22 8.08
C GLY A 485 -11.35 -9.80 7.92
N LEU A 486 -10.40 -10.74 7.86
CA LEU A 486 -8.98 -10.39 7.72
C LEU A 486 -8.69 -9.58 6.44
N LEU A 487 -9.38 -9.83 5.31
CA LEU A 487 -9.30 -9.00 4.11
C LEU A 487 -9.80 -7.57 4.36
N LYS A 488 -10.99 -7.42 4.96
CA LYS A 488 -11.57 -6.11 5.31
C LYS A 488 -10.68 -5.33 6.27
N LEU A 489 -9.94 -6.03 7.15
CA LEU A 489 -9.02 -5.43 8.10
C LEU A 489 -7.60 -5.21 7.55
N GLY A 490 -7.30 -5.64 6.32
CA GLY A 490 -6.00 -5.47 5.67
C GLY A 490 -4.90 -6.44 6.10
N HIS A 491 -5.26 -7.52 6.79
CA HIS A 491 -4.36 -8.55 7.31
C HIS A 491 -4.00 -9.64 6.30
N LEU A 492 -4.39 -9.50 5.04
CA LEU A 492 -3.97 -10.40 3.97
C LEU A 492 -3.05 -9.69 2.98
N CYS A 493 -2.05 -10.42 2.51
CA CYS A 493 -1.29 -10.11 1.30
C CYS A 493 -1.73 -11.11 0.22
N VAL A 494 -2.56 -10.66 -0.72
CA VAL A 494 -3.08 -11.47 -1.81
C VAL A 494 -2.15 -11.34 -3.01
N MET A 495 -1.41 -12.40 -3.26
CA MET A 495 -0.51 -12.53 -4.39
C MET A 495 -1.26 -13.24 -5.54
N VAL A 496 -1.29 -12.62 -6.71
CA VAL A 496 -1.95 -13.20 -7.90
C VAL A 496 -0.88 -13.50 -8.94
N ASP A 497 -0.64 -14.77 -9.20
CA ASP A 497 0.36 -15.20 -10.17
C ASP A 497 -0.19 -15.15 -11.60
N ASP A 498 0.66 -14.74 -12.52
CA ASP A 498 0.47 -14.67 -13.97
C ASP A 498 -0.80 -13.93 -14.42
N VAL A 499 -0.96 -12.69 -13.96
CA VAL A 499 -2.05 -11.79 -14.35
C VAL A 499 -1.94 -11.40 -15.83
N HIS A 500 -3.00 -11.65 -16.59
CA HIS A 500 -3.14 -11.24 -17.99
C HIS A 500 -4.09 -10.05 -18.09
N PHE A 501 -3.53 -8.85 -18.23
CA PHE A 501 -4.30 -7.60 -18.21
C PHE A 501 -5.26 -7.43 -19.40
N ASP A 502 -5.09 -8.18 -20.48
CA ASP A 502 -5.97 -8.21 -21.64
C ASP A 502 -7.19 -9.14 -21.47
N ASP A 503 -7.22 -10.02 -20.45
CA ASP A 503 -8.41 -10.77 -20.07
C ASP A 503 -9.43 -9.86 -19.35
N ALA A 504 -10.20 -9.13 -20.14
CA ALA A 504 -11.20 -8.17 -19.64
C ALA A 504 -12.26 -8.79 -18.72
N LYS A 505 -12.50 -10.11 -18.80
CA LYS A 505 -13.49 -10.79 -17.95
C LYS A 505 -12.91 -11.04 -16.56
N ARG A 506 -11.74 -11.66 -16.48
CA ARG A 506 -11.07 -11.95 -15.20
C ARG A 506 -10.57 -10.69 -14.53
N MET A 507 -10.02 -9.73 -15.29
CA MET A 507 -9.60 -8.44 -14.76
C MET A 507 -10.74 -7.67 -14.12
N ARG A 508 -11.96 -7.74 -14.67
CA ARG A 508 -13.13 -7.13 -14.04
C ARG A 508 -13.43 -7.75 -12.67
N LEU A 509 -13.41 -9.08 -12.57
CA LEU A 509 -13.62 -9.78 -11.31
C LEU A 509 -12.53 -9.46 -10.28
N LEU A 510 -11.27 -9.38 -10.74
CA LEU A 510 -10.14 -9.01 -9.90
C LEU A 510 -10.26 -7.56 -9.41
N ARG A 511 -10.64 -6.61 -10.28
CA ARG A 511 -10.93 -5.22 -9.90
C ARG A 511 -12.07 -5.13 -8.90
N ASP A 512 -13.17 -5.85 -9.12
CA ASP A 512 -14.30 -5.87 -8.18
C ASP A 512 -13.90 -6.47 -6.82
N PHE A 513 -13.05 -7.49 -6.81
CA PHE A 513 -12.49 -8.06 -5.57
C PHE A 513 -11.58 -7.06 -4.84
N VAL A 514 -10.65 -6.41 -5.55
CA VAL A 514 -9.78 -5.37 -4.98
C VAL A 514 -10.59 -4.19 -4.45
N LYS A 515 -11.68 -3.83 -5.13
CA LYS A 515 -12.61 -2.79 -4.69
C LYS A 515 -13.35 -3.17 -3.41
N ALA A 516 -13.71 -4.43 -3.24
CA ALA A 516 -14.39 -4.91 -2.04
C ALA A 516 -13.46 -5.00 -0.81
N TYR A 517 -12.15 -5.17 -1.03
CA TYR A 517 -11.15 -5.34 0.03
C TYR A 517 -9.93 -4.43 -0.13
N PRO A 518 -10.10 -3.10 -0.26
CA PRO A 518 -9.02 -2.19 -0.64
C PRO A 518 -7.94 -2.04 0.43
N LYS A 519 -8.20 -2.49 1.67
CA LYS A 519 -7.24 -2.47 2.79
C LYS A 519 -6.21 -3.61 2.72
N ALA A 520 -6.46 -4.67 1.94
CA ALA A 520 -5.52 -5.77 1.75
C ALA A 520 -4.32 -5.33 0.90
N ARG A 521 -3.17 -5.98 1.09
CA ARG A 521 -2.00 -5.79 0.22
C ARG A 521 -2.14 -6.71 -0.99
N TYR A 522 -1.79 -6.21 -2.17
CA TYR A 522 -1.84 -6.94 -3.42
C TYR A 522 -0.46 -6.99 -4.10
N VAL A 523 -0.04 -8.17 -4.52
CA VAL A 523 1.18 -8.35 -5.31
C VAL A 523 0.85 -9.19 -6.54
N PHE A 524 0.91 -8.62 -7.73
CA PHE A 524 0.61 -9.34 -8.95
C PHE A 524 1.90 -9.68 -9.67
N SER A 525 2.00 -10.87 -10.24
CA SER A 525 3.00 -11.14 -11.27
C SER A 525 2.35 -11.02 -12.64
N SER A 526 3.08 -10.54 -13.65
CA SER A 526 2.57 -10.44 -15.02
C SER A 526 3.69 -10.52 -16.05
N ASN A 527 3.36 -10.94 -17.27
CA ASN A 527 4.34 -11.00 -18.34
C ASN A 527 4.66 -9.57 -18.79
N TRP A 528 5.92 -9.32 -19.14
CA TRP A 528 6.39 -8.04 -19.65
C TRP A 528 5.53 -7.51 -20.79
N ASP A 529 5.15 -8.36 -21.75
CA ASP A 529 4.31 -7.97 -22.89
C ASP A 529 2.91 -7.50 -22.49
N ALA A 530 2.37 -8.05 -21.40
CA ALA A 530 1.07 -7.65 -20.88
C ALA A 530 1.14 -6.25 -20.24
N VAL A 531 2.27 -5.90 -19.60
CA VAL A 531 2.46 -4.60 -18.93
C VAL A 531 2.94 -3.51 -19.91
N TYR A 532 3.83 -3.84 -20.84
CA TYR A 532 4.46 -2.88 -21.76
C TYR A 532 3.44 -2.11 -22.62
N ARG A 533 2.32 -2.74 -22.97
CA ARG A 533 1.24 -2.11 -23.76
C ARG A 533 0.59 -0.92 -23.06
N PHE A 534 0.71 -0.81 -21.74
CA PHE A 534 0.15 0.31 -20.97
C PHE A 534 1.08 1.54 -20.96
N GLY A 535 2.32 1.42 -21.44
CA GLY A 535 3.30 2.51 -21.45
C GLY A 535 3.72 2.96 -20.03
N ALA A 536 4.59 3.97 -19.94
CA ALA A 536 5.10 4.51 -18.68
C ALA A 536 4.04 5.19 -17.77
N LYS A 537 2.80 5.32 -18.24
CA LYS A 537 1.67 5.91 -17.49
C LYS A 537 0.79 4.81 -16.95
N VAL A 538 1.26 4.23 -15.87
CA VAL A 538 0.76 2.95 -15.42
C VAL A 538 -0.48 3.09 -14.54
N ASN A 539 -1.66 2.99 -15.13
CA ASN A 539 -2.88 2.71 -14.37
C ASN A 539 -3.66 1.57 -15.05
N PRO A 540 -3.57 0.32 -14.56
CA PRO A 540 -4.38 -0.80 -15.04
C PRO A 540 -5.88 -0.68 -14.66
N GLU A 541 -6.35 0.54 -14.38
CA GLU A 541 -7.67 0.90 -13.86
C GLU A 541 -8.00 0.13 -12.57
N MET A 542 -7.00 -0.02 -11.70
CA MET A 542 -7.15 -0.75 -10.45
C MET A 542 -7.69 0.19 -9.35
N PRO A 543 -8.53 -0.32 -8.42
CA PRO A 543 -9.08 0.51 -7.33
C PRO A 543 -8.05 1.00 -6.29
N VAL A 544 -6.83 0.44 -6.32
CA VAL A 544 -5.72 0.79 -5.43
C VAL A 544 -4.45 1.00 -6.26
N ARG A 545 -3.52 1.83 -5.76
CA ARG A 545 -2.25 2.14 -6.43
C ARG A 545 -1.29 0.94 -6.36
N PHE A 546 -0.57 0.70 -7.46
CA PHE A 546 0.48 -0.31 -7.57
C PHE A 546 1.81 0.34 -7.97
N GLU A 547 2.90 -0.13 -7.37
CA GLU A 547 4.25 0.11 -7.88
C GLU A 547 4.57 -0.91 -8.98
N PHE A 548 5.23 -0.46 -10.04
CA PHE A 548 5.65 -1.33 -11.15
C PHE A 548 7.12 -1.69 -10.97
N ILE A 549 7.38 -2.98 -10.82
CA ILE A 549 8.70 -3.52 -10.50
C ILE A 549 9.10 -4.50 -11.60
N GLU A 550 10.11 -4.13 -12.38
CA GLU A 550 10.68 -4.99 -13.42
C GLU A 550 11.76 -5.89 -12.84
N LEU A 551 11.64 -7.20 -13.06
CA LEU A 551 12.74 -8.13 -12.80
C LEU A 551 13.71 -8.09 -13.97
N GLN A 552 14.97 -7.82 -13.65
CA GLN A 552 16.05 -7.74 -14.63
C GLN A 552 16.79 -9.07 -14.73
N GLU A 553 17.65 -9.18 -15.75
CA GLU A 553 18.59 -10.29 -15.86
C GLU A 553 19.51 -10.32 -14.64
N LEU A 554 19.90 -11.53 -14.24
CA LEU A 554 20.91 -11.71 -13.22
C LEU A 554 22.22 -11.03 -13.65
N LYS A 555 22.94 -10.46 -12.70
CA LYS A 555 24.31 -10.02 -12.95
C LYS A 555 25.26 -11.18 -12.66
N ARG A 556 26.50 -11.09 -13.12
CA ARG A 556 27.56 -12.07 -12.84
C ARG A 556 27.68 -12.41 -11.34
N ARG A 557 27.50 -11.42 -10.46
CA ARG A 557 27.49 -11.62 -8.99
C ARG A 557 26.36 -12.53 -8.51
N ASN A 558 25.17 -12.42 -9.11
CA ASN A 558 23.99 -13.18 -8.75
C ASN A 558 24.15 -14.63 -9.24
N MET A 559 24.61 -14.82 -10.49
CA MET A 559 24.88 -16.17 -11.00
C MET A 559 25.99 -16.86 -10.20
N ARG A 560 27.05 -16.15 -9.82
CA ARG A 560 28.05 -16.69 -8.89
C ARG A 560 27.41 -17.23 -7.60
N GLN A 561 26.47 -16.49 -7.01
CA GLN A 561 25.73 -16.96 -5.84
C GLN A 561 24.93 -18.22 -6.15
N LEU A 562 24.26 -18.28 -7.31
CA LEU A 562 23.52 -19.47 -7.73
C LEU A 562 24.43 -20.69 -7.86
N ILE A 563 25.56 -20.55 -8.58
CA ILE A 563 26.56 -21.61 -8.77
C ILE A 563 27.12 -22.08 -7.42
N SER A 564 27.40 -21.15 -6.49
CA SER A 564 27.94 -21.49 -5.16
C SER A 564 26.98 -22.31 -4.30
N LYS A 565 25.67 -22.31 -4.63
CA LYS A 565 24.65 -23.13 -3.98
C LYS A 565 24.42 -24.47 -4.69
N PHE A 566 25.17 -24.76 -5.74
CA PHE A 566 25.07 -25.99 -6.51
C PHE A 566 26.07 -27.02 -5.99
N GLU A 567 25.58 -28.16 -5.50
CA GLU A 567 26.38 -29.13 -4.71
C GLU A 567 27.57 -29.75 -5.46
N HIS A 568 27.53 -29.80 -6.79
CA HIS A 568 28.54 -30.46 -7.64
C HIS A 568 29.55 -29.49 -8.27
N CYS A 569 29.62 -28.23 -7.82
CA CYS A 569 30.52 -27.24 -8.40
C CYS A 569 31.82 -27.10 -7.59
N ASP A 570 32.91 -27.70 -8.10
CA ASP A 570 34.25 -27.59 -7.51
C ASP A 570 35.02 -26.33 -7.97
N ASP A 571 34.57 -25.67 -9.05
CA ASP A 571 35.19 -24.48 -9.64
C ASP A 571 34.14 -23.44 -10.06
N VAL A 572 33.72 -22.62 -9.08
CA VAL A 572 32.68 -21.61 -9.27
C VAL A 572 33.04 -20.60 -10.36
N GLU A 573 34.30 -20.12 -10.42
CA GLU A 573 34.68 -19.11 -11.42
C GLU A 573 34.80 -19.70 -12.81
N GLY A 574 35.39 -20.90 -12.95
CA GLY A 574 35.48 -21.57 -14.25
C GLY A 574 34.10 -21.91 -14.82
N TRP A 575 33.17 -22.36 -13.97
CA TRP A 575 31.79 -22.61 -14.38
C TRP A 575 31.06 -21.30 -14.74
N LEU A 576 31.30 -20.22 -14.00
CA LEU A 576 30.72 -18.91 -14.28
C LEU A 576 31.20 -18.31 -15.61
N ASP A 577 32.51 -18.42 -15.89
CA ASP A 577 33.08 -18.01 -17.18
C ASP A 577 32.46 -18.79 -18.33
N ARG A 578 32.37 -20.12 -18.17
CA ARG A 578 31.73 -20.98 -19.16
C ARG A 578 30.26 -20.66 -19.39
N LEU A 579 29.47 -20.45 -18.33
CA LEU A 579 28.05 -20.05 -18.45
C LEU A 579 27.93 -18.74 -19.22
N GLN A 580 28.78 -17.76 -18.90
CA GLN A 580 28.77 -16.45 -19.55
C GLN A 580 29.09 -16.55 -21.04
N ASP A 581 30.12 -17.32 -21.40
CA ASP A 581 30.51 -17.52 -22.80
C ASP A 581 29.43 -18.27 -23.58
N GLN A 582 28.92 -19.38 -23.03
CA GLN A 582 27.91 -20.20 -23.69
C GLN A 582 26.59 -19.43 -23.88
N PHE A 583 26.10 -18.70 -22.88
CA PHE A 583 24.87 -17.91 -23.02
C PHE A 583 25.03 -16.80 -24.05
N ARG A 584 26.22 -16.17 -24.11
CA ARG A 584 26.52 -15.16 -25.13
C ARG A 584 26.53 -15.75 -26.54
N GLU A 585 27.09 -16.95 -26.72
CA GLU A 585 27.15 -17.64 -28.01
C GLU A 585 25.77 -17.97 -28.57
N ILE A 586 24.84 -18.44 -27.71
CA ILE A 586 23.48 -18.81 -28.13
C ILE A 586 22.42 -17.73 -27.89
N ASN A 587 22.84 -16.52 -27.51
CA ASN A 587 21.98 -15.36 -27.22
C ASN A 587 20.86 -15.67 -26.20
N LEU A 588 21.24 -16.34 -25.10
CA LEU A 588 20.34 -16.73 -24.03
C LEU A 588 20.44 -15.74 -22.85
N PRO A 589 19.32 -15.26 -22.30
CA PRO A 589 19.35 -14.28 -21.20
C PRO A 589 19.90 -14.92 -19.92
N PHE A 590 20.60 -14.11 -19.12
CA PHE A 590 21.24 -14.56 -17.88
C PHE A 590 20.20 -14.66 -16.75
N THR A 591 19.37 -15.71 -16.78
CA THR A 591 18.30 -15.96 -15.80
C THR A 591 18.63 -17.15 -14.90
N ALA A 592 17.96 -17.24 -13.74
CA ALA A 592 18.13 -18.39 -12.85
C ALA A 592 17.72 -19.71 -13.53
N ALA A 593 16.62 -19.70 -14.28
CA ALA A 593 16.14 -20.90 -15.00
C ALA A 593 17.19 -21.42 -16.01
N ASN A 594 17.71 -20.53 -16.85
CA ASN A 594 18.75 -20.91 -17.82
C ASN A 594 20.03 -21.35 -17.11
N GLY A 595 20.42 -20.65 -16.04
CA GLY A 595 21.57 -20.98 -15.20
C GLY A 595 21.47 -22.40 -14.65
N THR A 596 20.36 -22.73 -14.00
CA THR A 596 20.12 -24.07 -13.43
C THR A 596 20.12 -25.16 -14.50
N ILE A 597 19.47 -24.94 -15.66
CA ILE A 597 19.47 -25.93 -16.76
C ILE A 597 20.89 -26.27 -17.21
N LEU A 598 21.71 -25.24 -17.45
CA LEU A 598 23.06 -25.46 -17.94
C LEU A 598 23.99 -26.00 -16.84
N LEU A 599 23.80 -25.58 -15.59
CA LEU A 599 24.49 -26.15 -14.42
C LEU A 599 24.23 -27.65 -14.30
N GLU A 600 22.98 -28.07 -14.49
CA GLU A 600 22.59 -29.48 -14.45
C GLU A 600 23.28 -30.29 -15.56
N ILE A 601 23.23 -29.78 -16.79
CA ILE A 601 23.88 -30.44 -17.93
C ILE A 601 25.40 -30.51 -17.74
N ILE A 602 26.03 -29.46 -17.23
CA ILE A 602 27.49 -29.44 -16.98
C ILE A 602 27.84 -30.42 -15.87
N GLY A 603 27.01 -30.52 -14.82
CA GLY A 603 27.16 -31.48 -13.73
C GLY A 603 27.20 -32.92 -14.23
N SER A 604 26.30 -33.30 -15.15
CA SER A 604 26.27 -34.65 -15.73
C SER A 604 27.26 -34.85 -16.88
N ASN A 605 27.46 -33.84 -17.73
CA ASN A 605 28.31 -33.87 -18.91
C ASN A 605 29.22 -32.64 -18.96
N GLY A 606 30.35 -32.73 -18.26
CA GLY A 606 31.35 -31.67 -18.16
C GLY A 606 31.91 -31.16 -19.49
N LYS A 607 31.68 -31.81 -20.64
CA LYS A 607 32.15 -31.35 -21.97
C LYS A 607 31.08 -30.70 -22.84
N PHE A 608 29.84 -30.61 -22.37
CA PHE A 608 28.74 -30.08 -23.18
C PHE A 608 28.89 -28.60 -23.54
N ALA A 609 28.67 -28.24 -24.80
CA ALA A 609 28.58 -26.86 -25.26
C ALA A 609 27.33 -26.71 -26.13
N PRO A 610 26.35 -25.88 -25.73
CA PRO A 610 25.13 -25.72 -26.50
C PRO A 610 25.42 -24.97 -27.80
N VAL A 611 24.96 -25.51 -28.92
CA VAL A 611 25.07 -24.83 -30.23
C VAL A 611 23.90 -23.88 -30.47
N ASN A 612 22.76 -24.15 -29.83
CA ASN A 612 21.56 -23.30 -29.83
C ASN A 612 20.64 -23.68 -28.65
N ARG A 613 19.56 -22.91 -28.46
CA ARG A 613 18.59 -23.15 -27.38
C ARG A 613 17.87 -24.51 -27.49
N ALA A 614 17.61 -25.02 -28.69
CA ALA A 614 16.92 -26.30 -28.84
C ALA A 614 17.79 -27.47 -28.36
N VAL A 615 19.09 -27.46 -28.72
CA VAL A 615 20.06 -28.47 -28.26
C VAL A 615 20.25 -28.41 -26.74
N LEU A 616 20.20 -27.20 -26.14
CA LEU A 616 20.23 -27.05 -24.69
C LEU A 616 19.02 -27.73 -24.02
N MET A 617 17.82 -27.47 -24.52
CA MET A 617 16.60 -28.08 -23.98
C MET A 617 16.55 -29.60 -24.21
N GLU A 618 16.98 -30.06 -25.38
CA GLU A 618 17.09 -31.49 -25.69
C GLU A 618 18.02 -32.19 -24.70
N GLN A 619 19.23 -31.64 -24.51
CA GLN A 619 20.19 -32.21 -23.57
C GLN A 619 19.68 -32.18 -22.13
N PHE A 620 18.95 -31.13 -21.74
CA PHE A 620 18.32 -31.07 -20.42
C PHE A 620 17.32 -32.23 -20.24
N VAL A 621 16.41 -32.44 -21.21
CA VAL A 621 15.45 -33.55 -21.17
C VAL A 621 16.15 -34.90 -21.17
N GLU A 622 17.22 -35.08 -21.94
CA GLU A 622 18.02 -36.30 -21.95
C GLU A 622 18.67 -36.59 -20.59
N THR A 623 19.19 -35.55 -19.94
CA THR A 623 19.79 -35.63 -18.61
C THR A 623 18.73 -35.95 -17.57
N THR A 624 17.58 -35.25 -17.57
CA THR A 624 16.48 -35.46 -16.62
C THR A 624 15.84 -36.84 -16.74
N LEU A 625 15.73 -37.39 -17.95
CA LEU A 625 15.18 -38.75 -18.18
C LEU A 625 16.22 -39.87 -18.04
N GLU A 626 17.43 -39.55 -17.55
CA GLU A 626 18.53 -40.48 -17.32
C GLU A 626 18.83 -41.40 -18.53
N LYS A 627 18.89 -40.84 -19.75
CA LYS A 627 19.15 -41.61 -20.98
C LYS A 627 20.39 -42.51 -20.90
N ALA A 628 21.36 -42.13 -20.06
CA ALA A 628 22.62 -42.85 -19.85
C ALA A 628 22.57 -43.96 -18.78
N ALA A 629 21.46 -44.16 -18.06
CA ALA A 629 21.37 -45.15 -17.00
C ALA A 629 21.36 -46.60 -17.53
N GLU A 630 22.11 -47.50 -16.87
CA GLU A 630 22.29 -48.90 -17.30
C GLU A 630 20.96 -49.68 -17.39
N ASN A 631 19.96 -49.31 -16.58
CA ASN A 631 18.63 -49.91 -16.52
C ASN A 631 17.74 -49.61 -17.76
N GLN A 632 18.08 -48.61 -18.57
CA GLN A 632 17.38 -48.27 -19.81
C GLN A 632 17.63 -49.28 -20.95
N SER A 633 18.61 -50.18 -20.78
CA SER A 633 19.03 -51.16 -21.79
C SER A 633 18.33 -52.54 -21.70
N TYR A 634 17.47 -52.74 -20.69
CA TYR A 634 16.73 -53.99 -20.51
C TYR A 634 15.53 -54.09 -21.46
N ARG A 635 15.32 -55.26 -22.10
CA ARG A 635 14.20 -55.50 -23.04
C ARG A 635 12.78 -55.40 -22.42
N ALA A 636 12.66 -55.30 -21.10
CA ALA A 636 11.40 -55.30 -20.37
C ALA A 636 11.06 -53.94 -19.73
N THR A 637 11.88 -52.90 -19.93
CA THR A 637 11.65 -51.56 -19.38
C THR A 637 11.02 -50.63 -20.43
N PHE A 638 10.18 -49.71 -19.97
CA PHE A 638 9.67 -48.61 -20.79
C PHE A 638 10.83 -47.63 -21.04
N ASP A 639 11.51 -47.79 -22.17
CA ASP A 639 12.78 -47.12 -22.47
C ASP A 639 12.66 -45.59 -22.71
N PHE A 640 13.80 -44.92 -22.80
CA PHE A 640 13.91 -43.47 -23.04
C PHE A 640 13.11 -43.01 -24.27
N ASN A 641 13.15 -43.77 -25.36
CA ASN A 641 12.44 -43.38 -26.59
C ASN A 641 10.92 -43.40 -26.38
N ASN A 642 10.41 -44.41 -25.68
CA ASN A 642 9.01 -44.50 -25.34
C ASN A 642 8.59 -43.38 -24.37
N LYS A 643 9.42 -43.06 -23.36
CA LYS A 643 9.21 -41.92 -22.45
C LYS A 643 9.17 -40.58 -23.19
N ALA A 644 10.16 -40.32 -24.04
CA ALA A 644 10.25 -39.09 -24.82
C ALA A 644 9.07 -38.93 -25.80
N ASN A 645 8.67 -40.01 -26.48
CA ASN A 645 7.50 -40.01 -27.36
C ASN A 645 6.20 -39.73 -26.60
N LEU A 646 6.03 -40.36 -25.43
CA LEU A 646 4.85 -40.16 -24.59
C LEU A 646 4.75 -38.71 -24.08
N LEU A 647 5.84 -38.15 -23.56
CA LEU A 647 5.89 -36.75 -23.13
C LEU A 647 5.67 -35.79 -24.29
N SER A 648 6.22 -36.10 -25.48
CA SER A 648 6.00 -35.30 -26.69
C SER A 648 4.52 -35.32 -27.12
N TYR A 649 3.84 -36.46 -26.99
CA TYR A 649 2.41 -36.58 -27.25
C TYR A 649 1.59 -35.74 -26.25
N VAL A 650 1.89 -35.85 -24.96
CA VAL A 650 1.23 -35.06 -23.91
C VAL A 650 1.44 -33.57 -24.14
N ALA A 651 2.67 -33.13 -24.45
CA ALA A 651 2.97 -31.74 -24.76
C ALA A 651 2.21 -31.24 -26.00
N ALA A 652 2.11 -32.07 -27.04
CA ALA A 652 1.32 -31.75 -28.24
C ALA A 652 -0.18 -31.67 -27.94
N TRP A 653 -0.70 -32.54 -27.08
CA TRP A 653 -2.08 -32.48 -26.60
C TRP A 653 -2.36 -31.19 -25.82
N MET A 654 -1.51 -30.85 -24.83
CA MET A 654 -1.62 -29.60 -24.05
C MET A 654 -1.65 -28.36 -24.95
N ALA A 655 -0.79 -28.34 -25.97
CA ALA A 655 -0.73 -27.24 -26.93
C ALA A 655 -1.97 -27.14 -27.83
N ARG A 656 -2.54 -28.28 -28.26
CA ARG A 656 -3.77 -28.30 -29.07
C ARG A 656 -5.00 -27.86 -28.28
N GLU A 657 -5.11 -28.32 -27.03
CA GLU A 657 -6.23 -27.98 -26.15
C GLU A 657 -6.05 -26.62 -25.45
N ASN A 658 -4.88 -25.98 -25.60
CA ASN A 658 -4.51 -24.75 -24.91
C ASN A 658 -4.67 -24.87 -23.39
N GLN A 659 -4.33 -26.03 -22.83
CA GLN A 659 -4.46 -26.39 -21.41
C GLN A 659 -3.08 -26.78 -20.85
N TYR A 660 -2.46 -25.85 -20.14
CA TYR A 660 -1.09 -26.00 -19.62
C TYR A 660 -1.01 -26.32 -18.12
N VAL A 661 -2.15 -26.35 -17.43
CA VAL A 661 -2.31 -26.85 -16.05
C VAL A 661 -3.43 -27.90 -16.05
N PRO A 662 -3.22 -29.06 -16.68
CA PRO A 662 -4.25 -30.09 -16.81
C PRO A 662 -4.52 -30.82 -15.50
N LEU A 663 -5.74 -31.37 -15.35
CA LEU A 663 -6.03 -32.27 -14.24
C LEU A 663 -5.28 -33.58 -14.43
N ARG A 664 -4.89 -34.23 -13.33
CA ARG A 664 -4.16 -35.52 -13.36
C ARG A 664 -4.89 -36.56 -14.23
N GLU A 665 -6.21 -36.64 -14.15
CA GLU A 665 -7.02 -37.57 -14.95
C GLU A 665 -7.01 -37.23 -16.45
N ASP A 666 -6.94 -35.96 -16.84
CA ASP A 666 -6.86 -35.55 -18.24
C ASP A 666 -5.52 -35.98 -18.84
N VAL A 667 -4.42 -35.76 -18.10
CA VAL A 667 -3.08 -36.21 -18.50
C VAL A 667 -3.04 -37.74 -18.60
N ARG A 668 -3.61 -38.43 -17.62
CA ARG A 668 -3.70 -39.90 -17.60
C ARG A 668 -4.47 -40.44 -18.80
N ALA A 669 -5.57 -39.79 -19.19
CA ALA A 669 -6.33 -40.13 -20.39
C ALA A 669 -5.52 -39.88 -21.69
N ALA A 670 -4.79 -38.77 -21.77
CA ALA A 670 -3.91 -38.48 -22.90
C ALA A 670 -2.76 -39.50 -23.01
N MET A 671 -2.12 -39.85 -21.91
CA MET A 671 -1.06 -40.87 -21.87
C MET A 671 -1.57 -42.24 -22.29
N ARG A 672 -2.76 -42.65 -21.80
CA ARG A 672 -3.39 -43.90 -22.21
C ARG A 672 -3.64 -43.94 -23.72
N THR A 673 -4.18 -42.84 -24.28
CA THR A 673 -4.45 -42.74 -25.72
C THR A 673 -3.16 -42.92 -26.54
N CYS A 674 -2.06 -42.29 -26.12
CA CYS A 674 -0.75 -42.46 -26.76
C CYS A 674 -0.26 -43.92 -26.74
N LEU A 675 -0.38 -44.61 -25.60
CA LEU A 675 0.06 -46.00 -25.48
C LEU A 675 -0.78 -46.96 -26.33
N ASP A 676 -2.10 -46.73 -26.37
CA ASP A 676 -3.03 -47.49 -27.20
C ASP A 676 -2.72 -47.30 -28.70
N GLU A 677 -2.41 -46.08 -29.13
CA GLU A 677 -1.97 -45.76 -30.50
C GLU A 677 -0.62 -46.39 -30.86
N MET A 678 0.30 -46.49 -29.89
CA MET A 678 1.61 -47.12 -30.06
C MET A 678 1.57 -48.66 -30.02
N GLY A 679 0.44 -49.25 -29.58
CA GLY A 679 0.29 -50.70 -29.45
C GLY A 679 1.18 -51.31 -28.35
N LEU A 680 1.51 -50.54 -27.32
CA LEU A 680 2.31 -50.99 -26.17
C LEU A 680 1.39 -51.48 -25.05
N ASP A 681 1.74 -52.60 -24.40
CA ASP A 681 1.08 -53.02 -23.18
C ASP A 681 1.29 -51.94 -22.10
N ALA A 682 0.20 -51.44 -21.54
CA ALA A 682 0.25 -50.27 -20.65
C ALA A 682 1.08 -50.56 -19.39
N PRO A 683 2.23 -49.88 -19.17
CA PRO A 683 2.82 -49.84 -17.84
C PRO A 683 1.84 -49.20 -16.84
N PRO A 684 2.06 -49.35 -15.52
CA PRO A 684 1.26 -48.65 -14.53
C PRO A 684 1.38 -47.13 -14.76
N LEU A 685 0.38 -46.53 -15.40
CA LEU A 685 0.40 -45.12 -15.82
C LEU A 685 0.66 -44.18 -14.65
N ASP A 686 0.12 -44.51 -13.48
CA ASP A 686 0.30 -43.72 -12.27
C ASP A 686 1.76 -43.75 -11.78
N GLU A 687 2.46 -44.90 -11.88
CA GLU A 687 3.88 -45.00 -11.56
C GLU A 687 4.74 -44.22 -12.56
N LEU A 688 4.39 -44.26 -13.84
CA LEU A 688 5.11 -43.52 -14.88
C LEU A 688 4.89 -42.00 -14.76
N MET A 689 3.68 -41.58 -14.39
CA MET A 689 3.38 -40.19 -14.07
C MET A 689 4.16 -39.72 -12.85
N ASP A 690 4.17 -40.53 -11.79
CA ASP A 690 4.92 -40.22 -10.58
C ASP A 690 6.43 -40.22 -10.87
N GLU A 691 6.94 -41.10 -11.72
CA GLU A 691 8.32 -41.06 -12.23
C GLU A 691 8.61 -39.73 -12.91
N PHE A 692 7.78 -39.26 -13.86
CA PHE A 692 8.01 -37.97 -14.53
C PHE A 692 7.91 -36.77 -13.60
N LEU A 693 7.02 -36.82 -12.61
CA LEU A 693 6.86 -35.74 -11.62
C LEU A 693 7.95 -35.75 -10.54
N SER A 694 8.52 -36.93 -10.25
CA SER A 694 9.60 -37.12 -9.29
C SER A 694 10.99 -37.10 -9.93
N ALA A 695 11.07 -37.03 -11.27
CA ALA A 695 12.30 -36.93 -12.03
C ALA A 695 13.02 -35.64 -11.66
N ASN A 696 13.80 -35.72 -10.57
CA ASN A 696 14.63 -34.66 -10.08
C ASN A 696 16.06 -34.97 -10.55
N PRO A 697 16.68 -34.11 -11.38
CA PRO A 697 18.04 -34.34 -11.87
C PRO A 697 19.08 -34.56 -10.76
N SER A 698 18.79 -34.06 -9.56
CA SER A 698 19.63 -34.10 -8.36
C SER A 698 19.68 -35.45 -7.62
N TYR A 699 19.05 -36.52 -8.12
CA TYR A 699 19.09 -37.85 -7.51
C TYR A 699 19.32 -38.97 -8.55
N SER A 700 20.56 -39.12 -9.03
CA SER A 700 21.03 -40.42 -9.53
C SER A 700 21.70 -41.19 -8.38
N PRO A 701 21.06 -42.22 -7.80
CA PRO A 701 21.73 -43.10 -6.86
C PRO A 701 22.63 -44.07 -7.64
N GLY A 702 23.91 -43.74 -7.80
CA GLY A 702 24.83 -44.72 -8.39
C GLY A 702 26.23 -44.25 -8.76
N ALA A 703 27.14 -44.22 -7.76
CA ALA A 703 28.47 -44.81 -7.90
C ALA A 703 28.99 -45.11 -6.49
N ALA A 704 29.51 -46.32 -6.32
CA ALA A 704 30.03 -46.89 -5.06
C ALA A 704 31.16 -46.07 -4.42
#